data_AF-A0A0E0QGU1-F1
#
_entry.id   AF-A0A0E0QGU1-F1
#
_cell.length_a   1.000
_cell.length_b   1.000
_cell.length_c   1.000
_cell.angle_alpha   90.00
_cell.angle_beta   90.00
_cell.angle_gamma   90.00
#
_symmetry.space_group_name_H-M   'P 1'
#
loop_
_entity.id
_entity.type
_entity.pdbx_description
1 polymer ?
#
loop_
_entity_poly.entity_id
_entity_poly.type
_entity_poly.pdbx_seq_one_letter_code
_entity_poly.pdbx_strand_id
1 'polypeptide(L)'
;MANRNVPMLLPLAVLFLLGSGGVATAANVIDRCWRGQRNWAADRQRLAVCSVGFAGKMRQNRGAGVVAYTVTDPSDDPVRPRPGTLRYGATVLPAKVWITFARDMRIRLAQPLYVKNFTTIDGRGADVHVAGGAGIVLYHARDVIVHGLHVHDCRAQPPGRVVVPGGAVQPSGSGDGDAIRLVASSKVWIDHNTLSRCEDGLLDVTVGSTDVTVSNNWFHDHDKVMLLGHDDGFTTDRRMRVTVAFNRFGPNVNQRMPRIRHGYAHVVNNLYDGWRDYAIGGSMGPSVKSQGNLFAASGGAGDNKKVTRRMPAVARGGGGGGKDQWHLHSVGDAFENGAFFRQVGNRVRPNYNRHQAFSAASAGDVLPAGINMSSFLKFSLSLISIALSSCSRWQQELGPAYLSTKALRGSGRGHIWAFYRGRQRRLGPPPPLPARRRLGPPPPVLVPHTPASAAAASHPRLRCRCEPRGCSSGRIEGAGAASDRRLRCRRLGPPPPLPLRAARLLVTAGMDRSWINSRLFSKPHLDGVNEFMKFVLERFDENAEILCPCRWCLNRIHRQKGHVEDHLYIYGIASTYTRWIYHGEQSDAGINENEDHLDEHTSFSEDVGINEDEEENPPDRIPDMVDELYIAEGQDGGKSMFAAILDEMKQ
;
A
#
# COMPACT_ATOMS: atom_id res chain seq x y z
N MET A 1 75.32 -17.08 46.97
CA MET A 1 74.42 -18.14 47.47
C MET A 1 73.00 -17.80 47.00
N ALA A 2 72.35 -18.73 46.29
CA ALA A 2 70.99 -18.68 45.67
C ALA A 2 70.72 -17.45 44.76
N ASN A 3 71.08 -17.38 43.48
CA ASN A 3 70.79 -18.23 42.30
C ASN A 3 69.31 -18.23 41.84
N ARG A 4 68.90 -17.27 40.98
CA ARG A 4 68.58 -17.48 39.55
C ARG A 4 67.78 -16.30 38.95
N ASN A 5 68.24 -15.86 37.78
CA ASN A 5 67.62 -14.88 36.88
C ASN A 5 66.22 -15.32 36.40
N VAL A 6 65.29 -14.36 36.28
CA VAL A 6 64.13 -14.43 35.38
C VAL A 6 64.02 -13.11 34.63
N PRO A 7 64.06 -13.09 33.29
CA PRO A 7 63.85 -11.89 32.49
C PRO A 7 62.35 -11.60 32.31
N MET A 8 62.08 -10.31 32.14
CA MET A 8 60.84 -9.66 31.74
C MET A 8 60.00 -10.51 30.75
N LEU A 9 58.84 -11.02 31.18
CA LEU A 9 57.83 -11.64 30.32
C LEU A 9 56.42 -11.16 30.73
N LEU A 10 55.74 -10.54 29.76
CA LEU A 10 54.29 -10.30 29.61
C LEU A 10 53.62 -9.17 30.44
N PRO A 11 52.72 -8.39 29.79
CA PRO A 11 51.51 -8.95 29.20
C PRO A 11 51.36 -8.70 27.70
N LEU A 12 51.85 -9.65 26.91
CA LEU A 12 51.32 -9.96 25.58
C LEU A 12 50.05 -10.86 25.66
N ALA A 13 49.31 -10.78 26.77
CA ALA A 13 48.10 -11.57 27.03
C ALA A 13 46.81 -10.73 27.06
N VAL A 14 46.90 -9.43 26.77
CA VAL A 14 45.71 -8.55 26.62
C VAL A 14 45.40 -8.24 25.15
N LEU A 15 46.29 -8.60 24.22
CA LEU A 15 46.08 -8.41 22.77
C LEU A 15 45.58 -9.67 22.04
N PHE A 16 45.24 -10.75 22.75
CA PHE A 16 44.69 -12.00 22.20
C PHE A 16 43.26 -12.32 22.67
N LEU A 17 42.52 -11.32 23.15
CA LEU A 17 41.06 -11.38 23.40
C LEU A 17 40.26 -10.39 22.52
N LEU A 18 40.88 -9.85 21.46
CA LEU A 18 40.20 -9.08 20.40
C LEU A 18 39.99 -9.91 19.11
N GLY A 19 40.15 -11.23 19.19
CA GLY A 19 39.82 -12.16 18.12
C GLY A 19 38.58 -12.98 18.49
N SER A 20 37.58 -13.00 17.60
CA SER A 20 36.39 -13.88 17.64
C SER A 20 35.39 -13.65 18.78
N GLY A 21 34.88 -12.42 18.87
CA GLY A 21 33.63 -12.11 19.56
C GLY A 21 32.68 -11.34 18.64
N GLY A 22 32.47 -11.82 17.42
CA GLY A 22 31.38 -11.29 16.60
C GLY A 22 30.08 -11.48 17.38
N VAL A 23 29.47 -10.39 17.84
CA VAL A 23 28.13 -10.40 18.40
C VAL A 23 27.24 -10.90 17.27
N ALA A 24 27.00 -12.21 17.24
CA ALA A 24 26.02 -12.81 16.35
C ALA A 24 24.69 -12.21 16.79
N THR A 25 24.22 -11.21 16.05
CA THR A 25 22.82 -10.78 16.12
C THR A 25 21.99 -12.05 16.00
N ALA A 26 21.25 -12.41 17.05
CA ALA A 26 20.50 -13.66 17.05
C ALA A 26 19.52 -13.61 15.86
N ALA A 27 19.83 -14.37 14.80
CA ALA A 27 19.03 -14.36 13.59
C ALA A 27 17.59 -14.80 13.92
N ASN A 28 16.62 -14.06 13.38
CA ASN A 28 15.20 -14.41 13.51
C ASN A 28 14.89 -15.76 12.83
N VAL A 29 13.67 -16.27 13.02
CA VAL A 29 13.28 -17.61 12.55
C VAL A 29 13.43 -17.81 11.04
N ILE A 30 13.20 -16.75 10.24
CA ILE A 30 13.35 -16.79 8.78
C ILE A 30 14.82 -16.88 8.43
N ASP A 31 15.64 -15.96 8.93
CA ASP A 31 17.05 -15.88 8.59
C ASP A 31 17.84 -17.06 9.12
N ARG A 32 17.53 -17.55 10.31
CA ARG A 32 18.15 -18.75 10.89
C ARG A 32 17.97 -19.99 10.01
N CYS A 33 16.84 -20.09 9.30
CA CYS A 33 16.53 -21.24 8.46
C CYS A 33 17.46 -21.37 7.23
N TRP A 34 17.91 -20.25 6.65
CA TRP A 34 18.74 -20.26 5.44
C TRP A 34 20.15 -19.68 5.63
N ARG A 35 20.33 -18.59 6.40
CA ARG A 35 21.65 -17.94 6.63
C ARG A 35 22.60 -18.78 7.48
N GLY A 36 22.09 -19.75 8.24
CA GLY A 36 22.92 -20.72 8.97
C GLY A 36 23.77 -21.61 8.06
N GLN A 37 23.51 -21.63 6.75
CA GLN A 37 24.33 -22.33 5.78
C GLN A 37 25.41 -21.40 5.22
N ARG A 38 26.68 -21.76 5.46
CA ARG A 38 27.83 -21.00 4.95
C ARG A 38 27.80 -20.81 3.43
N ASN A 39 27.22 -21.75 2.68
CA ASN A 39 27.14 -21.73 1.22
C ASN A 39 25.69 -21.64 0.71
N TRP A 40 24.91 -20.67 1.18
CA TRP A 40 23.55 -20.43 0.67
C TRP A 40 23.49 -20.31 -0.87
N ALA A 41 24.59 -19.86 -1.50
CA ALA A 41 24.70 -19.75 -2.96
C ALA A 41 24.61 -21.11 -3.68
N ALA A 42 25.03 -22.20 -3.04
CA ALA A 42 24.93 -23.55 -3.59
C ALA A 42 23.50 -24.13 -3.51
N ASP A 43 22.66 -23.61 -2.61
CA ASP A 43 21.25 -24.00 -2.47
C ASP A 43 20.37 -22.74 -2.29
N ARG A 44 20.30 -21.93 -3.34
CA ARG A 44 19.50 -20.69 -3.33
C ARG A 44 18.03 -20.97 -3.02
N GLN A 45 17.49 -22.07 -3.56
CA GLN A 45 16.07 -22.39 -3.49
C GLN A 45 15.61 -22.83 -2.10
N ARG A 46 16.52 -23.20 -1.18
CA ARG A 46 16.16 -23.44 0.23
C ARG A 46 15.51 -22.25 0.91
N LEU A 47 15.78 -21.02 0.47
CA LEU A 47 15.08 -19.82 0.95
C LEU A 47 13.55 -20.02 0.91
N ALA A 48 13.01 -20.67 -0.13
CA ALA A 48 11.58 -20.85 -0.32
C ALA A 48 10.86 -21.63 0.80
N VAL A 49 11.58 -22.41 1.60
CA VAL A 49 11.00 -23.13 2.76
C VAL A 49 11.24 -22.41 4.09
N CYS A 50 11.82 -21.22 4.07
CA CYS A 50 12.12 -20.44 5.27
C CYS A 50 11.07 -19.38 5.62
N SER A 51 10.21 -19.01 4.67
CA SER A 51 9.05 -18.15 4.93
C SER A 51 8.17 -18.68 6.07
N VAL A 52 7.53 -17.76 6.80
CA VAL A 52 6.55 -18.02 7.86
C VAL A 52 5.37 -17.05 7.68
N GLY A 53 4.38 -17.06 8.58
CA GLY A 53 3.22 -16.19 8.43
C GLY A 53 2.27 -16.66 7.33
N PHE A 54 1.34 -15.80 6.89
CA PHE A 54 0.23 -16.25 6.04
C PHE A 54 0.65 -16.77 4.66
N ALA A 55 1.73 -16.27 4.06
CA ALA A 55 2.29 -16.87 2.84
C ALA A 55 2.68 -18.34 3.03
N GLY A 56 3.02 -18.73 4.27
CA GLY A 56 3.48 -20.06 4.60
C GLY A 56 4.74 -20.42 3.83
N LYS A 57 4.97 -21.72 3.65
CA LYS A 57 6.13 -22.21 2.90
C LYS A 57 5.89 -22.05 1.39
N MET A 58 6.81 -21.40 0.70
CA MET A 58 6.79 -21.12 -0.74
C MET A 58 7.27 -22.35 -1.55
N ARG A 59 6.75 -23.54 -1.22
CA ARG A 59 7.27 -24.83 -1.72
C ARG A 59 7.21 -24.96 -3.24
N GLN A 60 6.29 -24.25 -3.90
CA GLN A 60 6.14 -24.30 -5.36
C GLN A 60 7.23 -23.53 -6.10
N ASN A 61 8.04 -22.73 -5.40
CA ASN A 61 9.16 -21.98 -5.95
C ASN A 61 10.50 -22.75 -5.88
N ARG A 62 10.49 -24.05 -5.56
CA ARG A 62 11.71 -24.88 -5.55
C ARG A 62 11.50 -26.26 -6.16
N GLY A 63 12.60 -26.91 -6.52
CA GLY A 63 12.64 -28.29 -6.99
C GLY A 63 12.28 -28.44 -8.47
N ALA A 64 11.67 -29.57 -8.81
CA ALA A 64 11.37 -29.93 -10.19
C ALA A 64 10.50 -28.87 -10.90
N GLY A 65 10.89 -28.52 -12.12
CA GLY A 65 10.20 -27.53 -12.96
C GLY A 65 10.55 -26.07 -12.68
N VAL A 66 11.39 -25.78 -11.68
CA VAL A 66 11.93 -24.44 -11.46
C VAL A 66 13.22 -24.25 -12.26
N VAL A 67 13.16 -23.36 -13.25
CA VAL A 67 14.29 -23.02 -14.12
C VAL A 67 15.07 -21.86 -13.50
N ALA A 68 16.40 -22.01 -13.42
CA ALA A 68 17.28 -20.91 -13.06
C ALA A 68 17.40 -19.94 -14.23
N TYR A 69 17.17 -18.65 -13.98
CA TYR A 69 17.32 -17.59 -14.98
C TYR A 69 18.21 -16.50 -14.43
N THR A 70 19.26 -16.13 -15.15
CA THR A 70 20.16 -15.07 -14.72
C THR A 70 19.97 -13.83 -15.58
N VAL A 71 19.62 -12.72 -14.95
CA VAL A 71 19.62 -11.40 -15.57
C VAL A 71 21.06 -10.99 -15.83
N THR A 72 21.37 -10.68 -17.08
CA THR A 72 22.69 -10.26 -17.58
C THR A 72 22.63 -8.85 -18.20
N ASP A 73 21.44 -8.40 -18.57
CA ASP A 73 21.17 -7.12 -19.22
C ASP A 73 20.21 -6.27 -18.36
N PRO A 74 20.64 -5.10 -17.85
CA PRO A 74 19.80 -4.23 -17.03
C PRO A 74 18.81 -3.37 -17.85
N SER A 75 18.86 -3.42 -19.19
CA SER A 75 17.92 -2.69 -20.04
C SER A 75 16.49 -3.22 -19.93
N ASP A 76 15.53 -2.37 -20.26
CA ASP A 76 14.11 -2.69 -20.22
C ASP A 76 13.42 -2.23 -21.51
N ASP A 77 12.90 -3.18 -22.29
CA ASP A 77 11.94 -2.92 -23.36
C ASP A 77 10.57 -3.43 -22.87
N PRO A 78 9.60 -2.55 -22.61
CA PRO A 78 8.33 -2.93 -22.00
C PRO A 78 7.45 -3.79 -22.93
N VAL A 79 7.69 -3.78 -24.24
CA VAL A 79 6.86 -4.47 -25.25
C VAL A 79 7.55 -5.71 -25.79
N ARG A 80 8.87 -5.66 -26.00
CA ARG A 80 9.68 -6.73 -26.58
C ARG A 80 10.89 -7.05 -25.70
N PRO A 81 10.68 -7.58 -24.48
CA PRO A 81 11.77 -7.86 -23.58
C PRO A 81 12.68 -8.93 -24.18
N ARG A 82 14.00 -8.73 -24.07
CA ARG A 82 15.00 -9.67 -24.62
C ARG A 82 15.41 -10.70 -23.58
N PRO A 83 15.75 -11.94 -23.97
CA PRO A 83 16.46 -12.87 -23.10
C PRO A 83 17.69 -12.19 -22.47
N GLY A 84 17.94 -12.45 -21.18
CA GLY A 84 18.93 -11.75 -20.36
C GLY A 84 18.37 -10.57 -19.56
N THR A 85 17.18 -10.03 -19.88
CA THR A 85 16.55 -8.93 -19.12
C THR A 85 15.63 -9.42 -18.00
N LEU A 86 15.47 -8.61 -16.94
CA LEU A 86 14.55 -8.93 -15.85
C LEU A 86 13.11 -9.14 -16.35
N ARG A 87 12.63 -8.27 -17.25
CA ARG A 87 11.27 -8.35 -17.77
C ARG A 87 10.99 -9.65 -18.50
N TYR A 88 11.93 -10.12 -19.33
CA TYR A 88 11.77 -11.39 -20.04
C TYR A 88 11.60 -12.56 -19.07
N GLY A 89 12.47 -12.65 -18.06
CA GLY A 89 12.39 -13.69 -17.04
C GLY A 89 11.10 -13.67 -16.23
N ALA A 90 10.60 -12.48 -15.91
CA ALA A 90 9.43 -12.27 -15.07
C ALA A 90 8.08 -12.41 -15.80
N THR A 91 8.04 -12.30 -17.13
CA THR A 91 6.77 -12.28 -17.91
C THR A 91 6.66 -13.36 -18.97
N VAL A 92 7.73 -13.64 -19.73
CA VAL A 92 7.65 -14.42 -20.98
C VAL A 92 7.95 -15.90 -20.76
N LEU A 93 8.84 -16.24 -19.83
CA LEU A 93 9.25 -17.63 -19.64
C LEU A 93 8.06 -18.52 -19.20
N PRO A 94 7.78 -19.63 -19.90
CA PRO A 94 6.63 -20.49 -19.57
C PRO A 94 6.82 -21.34 -18.30
N ALA A 95 8.08 -21.62 -17.91
CA ALA A 95 8.40 -22.43 -16.73
C ALA A 95 8.28 -21.66 -15.41
N LYS A 96 8.25 -22.35 -14.26
CA LYS A 96 8.49 -21.68 -12.95
C LYS A 96 9.93 -21.15 -12.94
N VAL A 97 10.18 -19.98 -12.37
CA VAL A 97 11.49 -19.32 -12.54
C VAL A 97 12.09 -18.91 -11.21
N TRP A 98 13.38 -19.18 -11.05
CA TRP A 98 14.23 -18.57 -10.04
C TRP A 98 15.19 -17.59 -10.70
N ILE A 99 14.88 -16.30 -10.59
CA ILE A 99 15.61 -15.20 -11.21
C ILE A 99 16.74 -14.74 -10.28
N THR A 100 17.97 -14.72 -10.78
CA THR A 100 19.17 -14.16 -10.14
C THR A 100 19.82 -13.11 -11.02
N PHE A 101 20.83 -12.41 -10.51
CA PHE A 101 21.54 -11.35 -11.22
C PHE A 101 23.02 -11.68 -11.35
N ALA A 102 23.59 -11.49 -12.53
CA ALA A 102 24.99 -11.85 -12.81
C ALA A 102 26.01 -10.94 -12.12
N ARG A 103 25.59 -9.72 -11.76
CA ARG A 103 26.40 -8.65 -11.17
C ARG A 103 25.48 -7.58 -10.59
N ASP A 104 26.06 -6.59 -9.94
CA ASP A 104 25.36 -5.38 -9.51
C ASP A 104 24.66 -4.71 -10.70
N MET A 105 23.42 -4.25 -10.50
CA MET A 105 22.59 -3.71 -11.57
C MET A 105 21.73 -2.55 -11.08
N ARG A 106 21.58 -1.55 -11.96
CA ARG A 106 20.56 -0.51 -11.84
C ARG A 106 19.58 -0.66 -13.01
N ILE A 107 18.38 -1.10 -12.70
CA ILE A 107 17.32 -1.41 -13.66
C ILE A 107 16.29 -0.29 -13.57
N ARG A 108 16.10 0.42 -14.67
CA ARG A 108 15.05 1.44 -14.81
C ARG A 108 13.91 0.85 -15.64
N LEU A 109 12.80 0.53 -15.00
CA LEU A 109 11.62 -0.01 -15.67
C LEU A 109 10.88 1.11 -16.43
N ALA A 110 10.68 0.95 -17.73
CA ALA A 110 10.01 1.94 -18.58
C ALA A 110 8.48 1.94 -18.41
N GLN A 111 7.92 0.79 -18.03
CA GLN A 111 6.51 0.57 -17.69
C GLN A 111 6.44 -0.41 -16.50
N PRO A 112 5.30 -0.55 -15.80
CA PRO A 112 5.18 -1.49 -14.69
C PRO A 112 5.69 -2.89 -15.04
N LEU A 113 6.47 -3.50 -14.15
CA LEU A 113 6.93 -4.88 -14.34
C LEU A 113 5.89 -5.83 -13.76
N TYR A 114 5.08 -6.43 -14.63
CA TYR A 114 4.19 -7.51 -14.21
C TYR A 114 5.00 -8.77 -13.94
N VAL A 115 4.71 -9.46 -12.84
CA VAL A 115 5.41 -10.68 -12.44
C VAL A 115 4.43 -11.86 -12.46
N LYS A 116 4.79 -12.88 -13.21
CA LYS A 116 3.97 -14.09 -13.39
C LYS A 116 4.03 -15.01 -12.16
N ASN A 117 3.07 -15.93 -12.12
CA ASN A 117 2.99 -17.02 -11.14
C ASN A 117 4.31 -17.80 -11.01
N PHE A 118 4.56 -18.33 -9.81
CA PHE A 118 5.70 -19.22 -9.53
C PHE A 118 7.06 -18.61 -9.89
N THR A 119 7.22 -17.34 -9.56
CA THR A 119 8.44 -16.58 -9.83
C THR A 119 9.12 -16.21 -8.52
N THR A 120 10.42 -16.43 -8.44
CA THR A 120 11.27 -15.85 -7.41
C THR A 120 12.20 -14.83 -8.06
N ILE A 121 12.24 -13.61 -7.54
CA ILE A 121 13.27 -12.62 -7.86
C ILE A 121 14.22 -12.57 -6.65
N ASP A 122 15.45 -13.04 -6.84
CA ASP A 122 16.46 -13.21 -5.79
C ASP A 122 17.69 -12.34 -6.06
N GLY A 123 17.76 -11.19 -5.38
CA GLY A 123 18.87 -10.24 -5.46
C GLY A 123 20.15 -10.68 -4.74
N ARG A 124 20.16 -11.79 -3.99
CA ARG A 124 21.36 -12.16 -3.20
C ARG A 124 22.57 -12.37 -4.10
N GLY A 125 23.70 -11.82 -3.66
CA GLY A 125 24.99 -11.92 -4.37
C GLY A 125 25.26 -10.79 -5.36
N ALA A 126 24.35 -9.82 -5.49
CA ALA A 126 24.51 -8.60 -6.27
C ALA A 126 23.80 -7.43 -5.58
N ASP A 127 24.27 -6.21 -5.81
CA ASP A 127 23.56 -4.99 -5.44
C ASP A 127 22.59 -4.59 -6.57
N VAL A 128 21.31 -4.91 -6.38
CA VAL A 128 20.28 -4.78 -7.43
C VAL A 128 19.29 -3.69 -7.08
N HIS A 129 19.34 -2.61 -7.85
CA HIS A 129 18.43 -1.48 -7.74
C HIS A 129 17.39 -1.51 -8.85
N VAL A 130 16.09 -1.48 -8.50
CA VAL A 130 14.99 -1.18 -9.42
C VAL A 130 14.54 0.24 -9.12
N ALA A 131 14.93 1.20 -9.96
CA ALA A 131 14.83 2.61 -9.57
C ALA A 131 14.63 3.60 -10.71
N GLY A 132 14.03 4.75 -10.36
CA GLY A 132 13.85 5.91 -11.24
C GLY A 132 12.76 5.77 -12.31
N GLY A 133 12.18 4.59 -12.47
CA GLY A 133 11.11 4.27 -13.43
C GLY A 133 9.87 3.71 -12.74
N ALA A 134 9.13 2.82 -13.40
CA ALA A 134 7.99 2.15 -12.79
C ALA A 134 8.38 1.17 -11.66
N GLY A 135 7.39 0.71 -10.90
CA GLY A 135 7.53 -0.36 -9.91
C GLY A 135 7.17 -1.76 -10.42
N ILE A 136 7.08 -2.69 -9.47
CA ILE A 136 6.77 -4.11 -9.68
C ILE A 136 5.29 -4.36 -9.38
N VAL A 137 4.60 -5.05 -10.28
CA VAL A 137 3.17 -5.37 -10.16
C VAL A 137 2.95 -6.88 -10.17
N LEU A 138 2.21 -7.34 -9.18
CA LEU A 138 1.73 -8.70 -9.01
C LEU A 138 0.23 -8.66 -9.22
N TYR A 139 -0.21 -9.02 -10.42
CA TYR A 139 -1.61 -8.98 -10.85
C TYR A 139 -2.10 -10.39 -11.12
N HIS A 140 -3.11 -10.85 -10.37
CA HIS A 140 -3.57 -12.25 -10.37
C HIS A 140 -2.42 -13.26 -10.18
N ALA A 141 -1.40 -12.85 -9.42
CA ALA A 141 -0.18 -13.62 -9.23
C ALA A 141 -0.32 -14.56 -8.03
N ARG A 142 0.29 -15.75 -8.13
CA ARG A 142 0.39 -16.71 -7.02
C ARG A 142 1.77 -17.32 -6.87
N ASP A 143 2.13 -17.64 -5.63
CA ASP A 143 3.42 -18.25 -5.26
C ASP A 143 4.60 -17.40 -5.81
N VAL A 144 4.66 -16.13 -5.42
CA VAL A 144 5.74 -15.22 -5.82
C VAL A 144 6.61 -14.80 -4.63
N ILE A 145 7.92 -14.79 -4.83
CA ILE A 145 8.91 -14.30 -3.87
C ILE A 145 9.65 -13.10 -4.48
N VAL A 146 9.65 -11.96 -3.77
CA VAL A 146 10.51 -10.81 -4.11
C VAL A 146 11.49 -10.64 -2.97
N HIS A 147 12.77 -10.91 -3.24
CA HIS A 147 13.79 -11.02 -2.20
C HIS A 147 15.07 -10.25 -2.52
N GLY A 148 15.53 -9.44 -1.56
CA GLY A 148 16.88 -8.86 -1.60
C GLY A 148 17.08 -7.75 -2.63
N LEU A 149 16.04 -6.95 -2.94
CA LEU A 149 16.12 -5.85 -3.90
C LEU A 149 16.17 -4.47 -3.22
N HIS A 150 16.79 -3.50 -3.86
CA HIS A 150 16.64 -2.08 -3.55
C HIS A 150 15.62 -1.46 -4.53
N VAL A 151 14.41 -1.14 -4.09
CA VAL A 151 13.37 -0.53 -4.96
C VAL A 151 13.10 0.89 -4.48
N HIS A 152 13.41 1.89 -5.30
CA HIS A 152 13.33 3.27 -4.85
C HIS A 152 13.22 4.29 -5.98
N ASP A 153 12.79 5.50 -5.63
CA ASP A 153 12.62 6.60 -6.60
C ASP A 153 11.69 6.19 -7.77
N CYS A 154 10.73 5.29 -7.52
CA CYS A 154 9.72 4.89 -8.51
C CYS A 154 8.81 6.06 -8.86
N ARG A 155 8.39 6.11 -10.12
CA ARG A 155 7.60 7.18 -10.71
C ARG A 155 6.39 6.63 -11.46
N ALA A 156 5.29 7.37 -11.38
CA ALA A 156 4.14 7.16 -12.24
C ALA A 156 4.59 7.18 -13.71
N GLN A 157 4.15 6.19 -14.48
CA GLN A 157 4.40 6.15 -15.92
C GLN A 157 3.11 6.54 -16.65
N PRO A 158 3.22 7.29 -17.77
CA PRO A 158 2.06 7.53 -18.62
C PRO A 158 1.53 6.20 -19.17
N PRO A 159 0.24 6.16 -19.59
CA PRO A 159 -0.32 4.98 -20.23
C PRO A 159 0.57 4.51 -21.38
N GLY A 160 0.73 3.21 -21.50
CA GLY A 160 1.67 2.62 -22.45
C GLY A 160 1.32 1.18 -22.77
N ARG A 161 2.09 0.57 -23.67
CA ARG A 161 1.97 -0.86 -23.96
C ARG A 161 3.00 -1.62 -23.15
N VAL A 162 2.59 -2.76 -22.61
CA VAL A 162 3.45 -3.58 -21.76
C VAL A 162 3.16 -5.07 -21.99
N VAL A 163 4.23 -5.86 -21.98
CA VAL A 163 4.14 -7.31 -21.94
C VAL A 163 3.67 -7.76 -20.55
N VAL A 164 2.65 -8.60 -20.52
CA VAL A 164 2.09 -9.20 -19.31
C VAL A 164 2.51 -10.68 -19.21
N PRO A 165 2.34 -11.32 -18.04
CA PRO A 165 2.54 -12.76 -17.89
C PRO A 165 1.89 -13.56 -19.03
N GLY A 166 2.66 -14.46 -19.65
CA GLY A 166 2.23 -15.20 -20.85
C GLY A 166 2.73 -14.59 -22.16
N GLY A 167 3.36 -13.41 -22.13
CA GLY A 167 4.03 -12.81 -23.28
C GLY A 167 3.13 -11.95 -24.17
N ALA A 168 1.84 -11.86 -23.86
CA ALA A 168 0.91 -10.95 -24.55
C ALA A 168 1.25 -9.49 -24.23
N VAL A 169 1.01 -8.58 -25.18
CA VAL A 169 1.19 -7.13 -24.99
C VAL A 169 -0.17 -6.48 -24.79
N GLN A 170 -0.37 -5.84 -23.64
CA GLN A 170 -1.63 -5.18 -23.28
C GLN A 170 -1.42 -3.68 -23.02
N PRO A 171 -2.48 -2.85 -23.12
CA PRO A 171 -2.47 -1.50 -22.60
C PRO A 171 -2.29 -1.52 -21.07
N SER A 172 -1.40 -0.68 -20.58
CA SER A 172 -1.25 -0.35 -19.16
C SER A 172 -1.75 1.07 -18.95
N GLY A 173 -2.62 1.26 -17.96
CA GLY A 173 -3.06 2.58 -17.56
C GLY A 173 -1.94 3.37 -16.88
N SER A 174 -2.24 4.61 -16.48
CA SER A 174 -1.31 5.39 -15.65
C SER A 174 -1.06 4.62 -14.34
N GLY A 175 0.21 4.32 -14.05
CA GLY A 175 0.59 3.74 -12.76
C GLY A 175 0.68 4.82 -11.68
N ASP A 176 0.38 4.47 -10.43
CA ASP A 176 0.42 5.41 -9.30
C ASP A 176 1.86 5.77 -8.88
N GLY A 177 2.84 4.93 -9.25
CA GLY A 177 4.24 5.11 -8.87
C GLY A 177 4.64 4.37 -7.60
N ASP A 178 3.90 3.32 -7.23
CA ASP A 178 4.23 2.41 -6.13
C ASP A 178 5.50 1.59 -6.41
N ALA A 179 6.27 1.23 -5.38
CA ALA A 179 7.41 0.31 -5.54
C ALA A 179 6.98 -1.13 -5.85
N ILE A 180 6.11 -1.71 -5.02
CA ILE A 180 5.58 -3.06 -5.20
C ILE A 180 4.07 -3.04 -4.97
N ARG A 181 3.29 -3.54 -5.93
CA ARG A 181 1.83 -3.59 -5.85
C ARG A 181 1.30 -4.98 -6.08
N LEU A 182 0.43 -5.45 -5.20
CA LEU A 182 -0.31 -6.71 -5.28
C LEU A 182 -1.80 -6.40 -5.51
N VAL A 183 -2.35 -7.02 -6.54
CA VAL A 183 -3.75 -6.89 -6.96
C VAL A 183 -4.27 -8.30 -7.26
N ALA A 184 -5.37 -8.70 -6.61
CA ALA A 184 -5.96 -10.04 -6.74
C ALA A 184 -4.95 -11.20 -6.62
N SER A 185 -3.91 -11.02 -5.81
CA SER A 185 -2.77 -11.95 -5.73
C SER A 185 -2.78 -12.72 -4.44
N SER A 186 -2.32 -13.98 -4.47
CA SER A 186 -2.33 -14.85 -3.30
C SER A 186 -0.99 -15.50 -3.05
N LYS A 187 -0.66 -15.75 -1.78
CA LYS A 187 0.55 -16.49 -1.40
C LYS A 187 1.82 -15.83 -1.95
N VAL A 188 2.10 -14.64 -1.42
CA VAL A 188 3.23 -13.80 -1.84
C VAL A 188 4.14 -13.50 -0.66
N TRP A 189 5.45 -13.55 -0.90
CA TRP A 189 6.46 -13.26 0.11
C TRP A 189 7.39 -12.13 -0.34
N ILE A 190 7.34 -11.01 0.39
CA ILE A 190 8.18 -9.83 0.17
C ILE A 190 9.22 -9.79 1.30
N ASP A 191 10.48 -10.12 0.98
CA ASP A 191 11.51 -10.39 1.99
C ASP A 191 12.84 -9.66 1.76
N HIS A 192 13.48 -9.10 2.80
CA HIS A 192 14.83 -8.50 2.69
C HIS A 192 14.97 -7.40 1.61
N ASN A 193 13.88 -6.73 1.24
CA ASN A 193 13.96 -5.61 0.30
C ASN A 193 14.18 -4.29 1.03
N THR A 194 14.87 -3.36 0.38
CA THR A 194 15.01 -1.97 0.84
C THR A 194 14.15 -1.08 -0.03
N LEU A 195 13.15 -0.42 0.55
CA LEU A 195 12.09 0.31 -0.15
C LEU A 195 12.07 1.77 0.31
N SER A 196 12.21 2.74 -0.62
CA SER A 196 12.24 4.17 -0.26
C SER A 196 11.83 5.12 -1.40
N ARG A 197 11.47 6.36 -1.05
CA ARG A 197 11.34 7.52 -1.97
C ARG A 197 10.54 7.32 -3.28
N CYS A 198 9.56 6.42 -3.30
CA CYS A 198 8.67 6.29 -4.45
C CYS A 198 7.64 7.43 -4.50
N GLU A 199 6.99 7.62 -5.65
CA GLU A 199 6.08 8.73 -5.88
C GLU A 199 4.78 8.63 -5.08
N ASP A 200 4.16 7.44 -5.01
CA ASP A 200 2.98 7.21 -4.16
C ASP A 200 3.29 6.31 -2.94
N GLY A 201 3.03 5.00 -3.01
CA GLY A 201 3.29 4.05 -1.93
C GLY A 201 4.58 3.24 -2.08
N LEU A 202 5.00 2.53 -1.01
CA LEU A 202 6.07 1.51 -1.14
C LEU A 202 5.51 0.11 -1.38
N LEU A 203 4.46 -0.26 -0.64
CA LEU A 203 3.84 -1.57 -0.77
C LEU A 203 2.32 -1.51 -0.65
N ASP A 204 1.64 -1.89 -1.72
CA ASP A 204 0.18 -1.94 -1.77
C ASP A 204 -0.32 -3.37 -1.93
N VAL A 205 -1.22 -3.81 -1.06
CA VAL A 205 -1.88 -5.13 -1.09
C VAL A 205 -3.38 -4.93 -1.15
N THR A 206 -3.97 -5.20 -2.32
CA THR A 206 -5.32 -4.70 -2.64
C THR A 206 -6.15 -5.73 -3.42
N VAL A 207 -7.44 -5.44 -3.57
CA VAL A 207 -8.37 -6.16 -4.47
C VAL A 207 -8.38 -7.67 -4.18
N GLY A 208 -8.69 -8.05 -2.94
CA GLY A 208 -8.83 -9.45 -2.54
C GLY A 208 -7.50 -10.20 -2.39
N SER A 209 -6.37 -9.51 -2.50
CA SER A 209 -5.07 -10.13 -2.26
C SER A 209 -4.97 -10.69 -0.84
N THR A 210 -4.42 -11.88 -0.67
CA THR A 210 -4.38 -12.56 0.64
C THR A 210 -3.21 -13.52 0.75
N ASP A 211 -3.00 -14.05 1.95
CA ASP A 211 -1.89 -14.94 2.26
C ASP A 211 -0.53 -14.33 1.95
N VAL A 212 -0.31 -13.11 2.46
CA VAL A 212 0.93 -12.36 2.22
C VAL A 212 1.80 -12.34 3.47
N THR A 213 3.11 -12.50 3.29
CA THR A 213 4.11 -12.23 4.33
C THR A 213 5.05 -11.14 3.83
N VAL A 214 5.22 -10.10 4.64
CA VAL A 214 6.15 -9.00 4.43
C VAL A 214 7.17 -9.05 5.56
N SER A 215 8.41 -9.46 5.26
CA SER A 215 9.41 -9.69 6.30
C SER A 215 10.81 -9.17 6.02
N ASN A 216 11.56 -8.83 7.08
CA ASN A 216 12.96 -8.40 6.98
C ASN A 216 13.21 -7.23 6.01
N ASN A 217 12.19 -6.49 5.61
CA ASN A 217 12.35 -5.37 4.70
C ASN A 217 12.76 -4.12 5.48
N TRP A 218 13.45 -3.21 4.81
CA TRP A 218 13.76 -1.89 5.33
C TRP A 218 12.98 -0.83 4.54
N PHE A 219 12.03 -0.17 5.22
CA PHE A 219 11.26 0.94 4.68
C PHE A 219 11.79 2.25 5.27
N HIS A 220 12.21 3.20 4.43
CA HIS A 220 12.75 4.48 4.90
C HIS A 220 12.51 5.62 3.92
N ASP A 221 12.67 6.87 4.40
CA ASP A 221 12.58 8.09 3.60
C ASP A 221 11.32 8.15 2.70
N HIS A 222 10.14 7.99 3.30
CA HIS A 222 8.90 7.88 2.54
C HIS A 222 7.64 8.26 3.34
N ASP A 223 6.62 8.78 2.67
CA ASP A 223 5.37 9.19 3.33
C ASP A 223 4.42 8.00 3.56
N LYS A 224 3.93 7.37 2.47
CA LYS A 224 2.86 6.37 2.48
C LYS A 224 3.43 4.96 2.39
N VAL A 225 3.86 4.38 3.51
CA VAL A 225 4.67 3.15 3.49
C VAL A 225 3.92 1.92 2.93
N MET A 226 2.83 1.49 3.58
CA MET A 226 2.19 0.22 3.27
C MET A 226 0.66 0.28 3.40
N LEU A 227 -0.04 0.09 2.28
CA LEU A 227 -1.50 0.04 2.25
C LEU A 227 -2.00 -1.40 2.12
N LEU A 228 -2.83 -1.84 3.06
CA LEU A 228 -3.52 -3.12 3.02
C LEU A 228 -5.01 -2.85 2.85
N GLY A 229 -5.53 -3.05 1.64
CA GLY A 229 -6.89 -2.73 1.22
C GLY A 229 -7.04 -1.27 0.79
N HIS A 230 -7.59 -1.04 -0.41
CA HIS A 230 -7.57 0.27 -1.10
C HIS A 230 -8.85 1.10 -0.95
N ASP A 231 -10.00 0.43 -0.90
CA ASP A 231 -11.32 1.06 -0.95
C ASP A 231 -12.17 0.65 0.26
N ASP A 232 -12.95 1.59 0.79
CA ASP A 232 -13.75 1.37 2.00
C ASP A 232 -14.98 0.48 1.73
N GLY A 233 -15.49 0.43 0.50
CA GLY A 233 -16.60 -0.41 0.07
C GLY A 233 -16.18 -1.79 -0.46
N PHE A 234 -14.89 -2.06 -0.66
CA PHE A 234 -14.42 -3.32 -1.21
C PHE A 234 -14.36 -4.44 -0.16
N THR A 235 -15.53 -4.96 0.20
CA THR A 235 -15.71 -5.92 1.30
C THR A 235 -15.01 -7.27 1.11
N THR A 236 -14.62 -7.61 -0.12
CA THR A 236 -13.82 -8.83 -0.39
C THR A 236 -12.49 -8.82 0.37
N ASP A 237 -11.94 -7.64 0.68
CA ASP A 237 -10.73 -7.48 1.50
C ASP A 237 -10.91 -7.95 2.95
N ARG A 238 -12.14 -8.29 3.41
CA ARG A 238 -12.33 -8.99 4.70
C ARG A 238 -11.59 -10.33 4.76
N ARG A 239 -11.34 -10.96 3.60
CA ARG A 239 -10.58 -12.21 3.48
C ARG A 239 -9.06 -11.99 3.41
N MET A 240 -8.61 -10.74 3.32
CA MET A 240 -7.18 -10.41 3.29
C MET A 240 -6.53 -10.76 4.62
N ARG A 241 -5.42 -11.49 4.55
CA ARG A 241 -4.59 -11.84 5.71
C ARG A 241 -3.13 -11.57 5.41
N VAL A 242 -2.50 -10.71 6.21
CA VAL A 242 -1.11 -10.28 6.01
C VAL A 242 -0.30 -10.43 7.27
N THR A 243 0.90 -11.00 7.16
CA THR A 243 1.90 -11.01 8.22
C THR A 243 2.93 -9.94 7.92
N VAL A 244 3.14 -9.02 8.85
CA VAL A 244 4.20 -7.99 8.77
C VAL A 244 5.17 -8.28 9.90
N ALA A 245 6.34 -8.84 9.58
CA ALA A 245 7.25 -9.38 10.59
C ALA A 245 8.73 -9.00 10.38
N PHE A 246 9.44 -8.66 11.45
CA PHE A 246 10.90 -8.41 11.40
C PHE A 246 11.32 -7.25 10.48
N ASN A 247 10.40 -6.38 10.08
CA ASN A 247 10.73 -5.24 9.23
C ASN A 247 11.31 -4.10 10.08
N ARG A 248 12.15 -3.29 9.43
CA ARG A 248 12.55 -1.98 9.93
C ARG A 248 11.75 -0.90 9.22
N PHE A 249 10.99 -0.14 9.99
CA PHE A 249 10.30 1.07 9.55
C PHE A 249 11.05 2.29 10.09
N GLY A 250 11.64 3.07 9.20
CA GLY A 250 12.43 4.25 9.53
C GLY A 250 13.92 4.09 9.20
N PRO A 251 14.68 5.20 9.16
CA PRO A 251 14.23 6.53 9.56
C PRO A 251 13.33 7.21 8.51
N ASN A 252 12.75 8.36 8.89
CA ASN A 252 12.05 9.28 7.98
C ASN A 252 10.81 8.69 7.28
N VAL A 253 10.06 7.84 7.98
CA VAL A 253 8.74 7.37 7.53
C VAL A 253 7.63 8.19 8.17
N ASN A 254 6.59 8.53 7.42
CA ASN A 254 5.49 9.33 7.95
C ASN A 254 4.37 8.46 8.55
N GLN A 255 3.82 7.54 7.74
CA GLN A 255 2.59 6.82 8.06
C GLN A 255 2.43 5.47 7.34
N ARG A 256 1.36 4.75 7.70
CA ARG A 256 0.89 3.51 7.06
C ARG A 256 1.83 2.31 7.23
N MET A 257 2.13 1.91 8.46
CA MET A 257 3.01 0.78 8.77
C MET A 257 2.31 -0.29 9.64
N PRO A 258 1.20 -0.92 9.19
CA PRO A 258 0.48 -0.69 7.95
C PRO A 258 -0.71 0.28 8.14
N ARG A 259 -1.36 0.67 7.04
CA ARG A 259 -2.76 1.14 7.05
C ARG A 259 -3.68 0.04 6.50
N ILE A 260 -4.62 -0.44 7.30
CA ILE A 260 -5.44 -1.62 6.99
C ILE A 260 -6.92 -1.26 6.80
N ARG A 261 -7.57 -1.88 5.82
CA ARG A 261 -9.03 -1.90 5.67
C ARG A 261 -9.59 -3.31 5.67
N HIS A 262 -10.72 -3.51 6.35
CA HIS A 262 -11.48 -4.77 6.44
C HIS A 262 -10.74 -5.98 7.04
N GLY A 263 -9.65 -6.42 6.42
CA GLY A 263 -8.98 -7.68 6.68
C GLY A 263 -8.16 -7.74 7.97
N TYR A 264 -7.27 -8.74 8.00
CA TYR A 264 -6.47 -9.10 9.15
C TYR A 264 -4.97 -8.85 8.94
N ALA A 265 -4.32 -8.23 9.92
CA ALA A 265 -2.86 -8.10 9.97
C ALA A 265 -2.27 -8.64 11.28
N HIS A 266 -1.27 -9.53 11.17
CA HIS A 266 -0.39 -9.85 12.30
C HIS A 266 0.91 -9.05 12.15
N VAL A 267 1.08 -8.07 13.01
CA VAL A 267 2.23 -7.15 13.02
C VAL A 267 3.15 -7.57 14.16
N VAL A 268 4.27 -8.22 13.87
CA VAL A 268 5.05 -8.94 14.89
C VAL A 268 6.56 -8.72 14.79
N ASN A 269 7.21 -8.39 15.91
CA ASN A 269 8.65 -8.18 16.01
C ASN A 269 9.25 -7.20 14.96
N ASN A 270 8.52 -6.15 14.60
CA ASN A 270 9.04 -5.07 13.76
C ASN A 270 9.66 -3.97 14.63
N LEU A 271 10.62 -3.26 14.05
CA LEU A 271 11.22 -2.04 14.60
C LEU A 271 10.58 -0.82 13.95
N TYR A 272 10.11 0.11 14.77
CA TYR A 272 9.63 1.43 14.33
C TYR A 272 10.52 2.50 14.92
N ASP A 273 11.26 3.18 14.05
CA ASP A 273 12.28 4.18 14.37
C ASP A 273 11.82 5.55 13.85
N GLY A 274 10.99 6.22 14.66
CA GLY A 274 10.47 7.55 14.38
C GLY A 274 9.45 7.60 13.23
N TRP A 275 8.16 7.58 13.57
CA TRP A 275 7.08 8.02 12.66
C TRP A 275 6.76 9.49 12.87
N ARG A 276 6.21 10.14 11.84
CA ARG A 276 5.79 11.56 11.91
C ARG A 276 4.29 11.70 12.23
N ASP A 277 3.41 10.99 11.53
CA ASP A 277 1.96 10.99 11.84
C ASP A 277 1.58 9.77 12.68
N TYR A 278 1.60 8.55 12.16
CA TYR A 278 1.27 7.35 12.95
C TYR A 278 1.96 6.10 12.41
N ALA A 279 2.14 5.08 13.26
CA ALA A 279 2.67 3.79 12.80
C ALA A 279 1.56 2.91 12.21
N ILE A 280 0.66 2.39 13.03
CA ILE A 280 -0.39 1.44 12.63
C ILE A 280 -1.73 2.17 12.52
N GLY A 281 -2.44 2.02 11.41
CA GLY A 281 -3.76 2.63 11.27
C GLY A 281 -4.73 1.86 10.40
N GLY A 282 -5.92 2.42 10.18
CA GLY A 282 -6.91 1.77 9.31
C GLY A 282 -8.19 2.55 9.09
N SER A 283 -9.14 1.92 8.39
CA SER A 283 -10.58 2.28 8.28
C SER A 283 -11.39 0.98 8.07
N MET A 284 -12.72 1.03 8.22
CA MET A 284 -13.60 -0.12 7.97
C MET A 284 -13.31 -1.36 8.85
N GLY A 285 -13.10 -1.14 10.15
CA GLY A 285 -13.06 -2.21 11.16
C GLY A 285 -12.02 -3.32 10.95
N PRO A 286 -10.73 -3.02 10.70
CA PRO A 286 -9.73 -4.07 10.51
C PRO A 286 -9.42 -4.80 11.84
N SER A 287 -8.87 -6.00 11.70
CA SER A 287 -8.35 -6.78 12.83
C SER A 287 -6.82 -6.79 12.81
N VAL A 288 -6.20 -6.28 13.86
CA VAL A 288 -4.74 -6.19 13.99
C VAL A 288 -4.29 -6.77 15.32
N LYS A 289 -3.39 -7.75 15.23
CA LYS A 289 -2.60 -8.22 16.37
C LYS A 289 -1.19 -7.65 16.25
N SER A 290 -0.87 -6.69 17.10
CA SER A 290 0.49 -6.19 17.33
C SER A 290 1.15 -7.06 18.41
N GLN A 291 2.33 -7.63 18.14
CA GLN A 291 3.02 -8.52 19.07
C GLN A 291 4.54 -8.35 19.06
N GLY A 292 5.15 -8.10 20.22
CA GLY A 292 6.61 -8.09 20.37
C GLY A 292 7.34 -7.04 19.51
N ASN A 293 6.68 -5.99 19.05
CA ASN A 293 7.29 -4.90 18.28
C ASN A 293 7.99 -3.90 19.22
N LEU A 294 8.99 -3.19 18.69
CA LEU A 294 9.63 -2.06 19.37
C LEU A 294 9.22 -0.76 18.69
N PHE A 295 8.48 0.09 19.41
CA PHE A 295 8.02 1.39 18.95
C PHE A 295 8.81 2.52 19.60
N ALA A 296 9.79 3.07 18.89
CA ALA A 296 10.50 4.27 19.30
C ALA A 296 9.91 5.49 18.59
N ALA A 297 9.08 6.26 19.31
CA ALA A 297 8.56 7.51 18.78
C ALA A 297 9.68 8.54 18.54
N SER A 298 9.48 9.45 17.60
CA SER A 298 10.36 10.59 17.35
C SER A 298 10.52 11.43 18.62
N GLY A 299 11.73 11.91 18.93
CA GLY A 299 12.08 12.52 20.23
C GLY A 299 11.64 13.98 20.44
N GLY A 300 11.09 14.64 19.42
CA GLY A 300 10.71 16.05 19.47
C GLY A 300 9.54 16.35 20.41
N ALA A 301 9.58 17.51 21.06
CA ALA A 301 8.46 18.03 21.83
C ALA A 301 7.33 18.44 20.87
N GLY A 302 6.22 17.71 20.90
CA GLY A 302 5.08 17.89 19.98
C GLY A 302 4.90 16.76 18.95
N ASP A 303 5.86 15.85 18.83
CA ASP A 303 5.77 14.70 17.92
C ASP A 303 4.65 13.75 18.35
N ASN A 304 3.98 13.13 17.37
CA ASN A 304 2.89 12.19 17.68
C ASN A 304 3.45 10.90 18.33
N LYS A 305 3.12 10.71 19.61
CA LYS A 305 3.52 9.53 20.38
C LYS A 305 2.55 8.35 20.23
N LYS A 306 1.37 8.58 19.66
CA LYS A 306 0.35 7.55 19.53
C LYS A 306 0.69 6.66 18.34
N VAL A 307 0.90 5.37 18.60
CA VAL A 307 1.17 4.35 17.57
C VAL A 307 -0.03 4.17 16.64
N THR A 308 -1.25 4.24 17.19
CA THR A 308 -2.48 3.89 16.47
C THR A 308 -3.28 5.07 15.93
N ARG A 309 -3.71 4.99 14.66
CA ARG A 309 -4.64 5.96 14.04
C ARG A 309 -5.89 5.28 13.50
N ARG A 310 -7.05 5.81 13.89
CA ARG A 310 -8.33 5.47 13.25
C ARG A 310 -8.65 6.55 12.24
N MET A 311 -8.84 6.19 10.98
CA MET A 311 -9.32 7.14 10.00
C MET A 311 -10.83 7.31 10.17
N PRO A 312 -11.34 8.55 10.11
CA PRO A 312 -12.78 8.78 10.08
C PRO A 312 -13.35 8.09 8.85
N ALA A 313 -14.48 7.40 9.03
CA ALA A 313 -15.28 6.96 7.88
C ALA A 313 -15.73 8.21 7.12
N VAL A 314 -15.58 8.22 5.80
CA VAL A 314 -16.19 9.29 5.00
C VAL A 314 -17.69 9.18 5.18
N ALA A 315 -18.30 10.15 5.86
CA ALA A 315 -19.74 10.20 6.07
C ALA A 315 -20.42 10.35 4.70
N ARG A 316 -20.80 9.22 4.08
CA ARG A 316 -21.84 9.22 3.06
C ARG A 316 -23.15 9.26 3.83
N GLY A 317 -23.90 10.36 3.65
CA GLY A 317 -25.15 10.64 4.36
C GLY A 317 -26.05 9.41 4.44
N GLY A 318 -26.34 9.01 5.67
CA GLY A 318 -26.98 7.75 6.00
C GLY A 318 -26.59 7.38 7.43
N GLY A 319 -27.36 7.88 8.39
CA GLY A 319 -27.22 7.53 9.80
C GLY A 319 -27.21 6.03 9.98
N GLY A 320 -26.06 5.51 10.38
CA GLY A 320 -25.83 4.08 10.45
C GLY A 320 -24.38 3.85 10.82
N GLY A 321 -24.01 4.26 12.03
CA GLY A 321 -22.86 3.70 12.71
C GLY A 321 -23.09 2.21 12.92
N GLY A 322 -23.04 1.42 11.84
CA GLY A 322 -22.69 0.03 11.94
C GLY A 322 -21.38 0.04 12.71
N LYS A 323 -21.41 -0.51 13.93
CA LYS A 323 -20.23 -0.62 14.77
C LYS A 323 -19.24 -1.48 14.00
N ASP A 324 -18.45 -0.90 13.11
CA ASP A 324 -17.25 -1.52 12.59
C ASP A 324 -16.51 -1.99 13.84
N GLN A 325 -16.46 -3.30 14.08
CA GLN A 325 -15.82 -3.80 15.28
C GLN A 325 -14.33 -3.81 15.00
N TRP A 326 -13.67 -2.71 15.39
CA TRP A 326 -12.23 -2.61 15.31
C TRP A 326 -11.59 -3.48 16.38
N HIS A 327 -10.70 -4.36 15.97
CA HIS A 327 -9.93 -5.21 16.88
C HIS A 327 -8.45 -4.84 16.78
N LEU A 328 -7.97 -3.94 17.62
CA LEU A 328 -6.57 -3.54 17.69
C LEU A 328 -6.00 -3.96 19.04
N HIS A 329 -5.10 -4.95 19.05
CA HIS A 329 -4.56 -5.48 20.29
C HIS A 329 -3.03 -5.54 20.25
N SER A 330 -2.39 -5.19 21.38
CA SER A 330 -0.94 -5.19 21.58
C SER A 330 -0.55 -6.27 22.59
N VAL A 331 0.47 -7.08 22.29
CA VAL A 331 0.94 -8.18 23.14
C VAL A 331 2.45 -8.15 23.25
N GLY A 332 2.98 -7.75 24.41
CA GLY A 332 4.43 -7.75 24.65
C GLY A 332 5.21 -6.79 23.76
N ASP A 333 4.56 -5.76 23.20
CA ASP A 333 5.24 -4.66 22.52
C ASP A 333 6.00 -3.79 23.54
N ALA A 334 7.12 -3.21 23.12
CA ALA A 334 7.87 -2.21 23.87
C ALA A 334 7.67 -0.82 23.27
N PHE A 335 7.67 0.20 24.13
CA PHE A 335 7.40 1.58 23.76
C PHE A 335 8.47 2.51 24.34
N GLU A 336 9.11 3.29 23.48
CA GLU A 336 10.15 4.25 23.84
C GLU A 336 9.74 5.67 23.47
N ASN A 337 10.41 6.67 24.06
CA ASN A 337 10.20 8.10 23.79
C ASN A 337 8.74 8.58 23.96
N GLY A 338 8.01 7.96 24.89
CA GLY A 338 6.61 8.25 25.19
C GLY A 338 5.60 7.57 24.26
N ALA A 339 6.05 6.70 23.36
CA ALA A 339 5.16 5.93 22.50
C ALA A 339 4.08 5.19 23.30
N PHE A 340 2.88 5.06 22.74
CA PHE A 340 1.84 4.23 23.35
C PHE A 340 0.85 3.68 22.32
N PHE A 341 0.28 2.52 22.64
CA PHE A 341 -0.72 1.83 21.81
C PHE A 341 -2.09 1.87 22.49
N ARG A 342 -3.09 2.46 21.82
CA ARG A 342 -4.49 2.40 22.28
C ARG A 342 -5.18 1.17 21.72
N GLN A 343 -5.42 0.19 22.58
CA GLN A 343 -6.13 -1.05 22.24
C GLN A 343 -7.64 -0.84 22.18
N VAL A 344 -8.33 -1.59 21.31
CA VAL A 344 -9.79 -1.59 21.21
C VAL A 344 -10.29 -2.95 20.70
N GLY A 345 -11.48 -3.35 21.15
CA GLY A 345 -12.16 -4.58 20.73
C GLY A 345 -11.52 -5.82 21.32
N ASN A 346 -12.01 -6.98 20.89
CA ASN A 346 -11.55 -8.28 21.35
C ASN A 346 -10.15 -8.63 20.84
N ARG A 347 -9.46 -9.52 21.57
CA ARG A 347 -8.22 -10.16 21.13
C ARG A 347 -8.48 -11.00 19.89
N VAL A 348 -7.62 -10.82 18.88
CA VAL A 348 -7.66 -11.60 17.64
C VAL A 348 -6.40 -12.44 17.49
N ARG A 349 -6.55 -13.65 16.95
CA ARG A 349 -5.45 -14.59 16.72
C ARG A 349 -5.20 -14.73 15.22
N PRO A 350 -3.95 -14.97 14.80
CA PRO A 350 -3.64 -15.16 13.39
C PRO A 350 -4.17 -16.49 12.84
N ASN A 351 -4.49 -17.45 13.70
CA ASN A 351 -4.97 -18.79 13.32
C ASN A 351 -4.06 -19.46 12.28
N TYR A 352 -2.74 -19.32 12.48
CA TYR A 352 -1.76 -19.96 11.61
C TYR A 352 -1.89 -21.48 11.65
N ASN A 353 -1.83 -22.10 10.47
CA ASN A 353 -1.59 -23.53 10.39
C ASN A 353 -0.11 -23.86 10.71
N ARG A 354 0.21 -25.16 10.83
CA ARG A 354 1.56 -25.63 11.16
C ARG A 354 2.69 -25.15 10.23
N HIS A 355 2.36 -24.79 8.99
CA HIS A 355 3.33 -24.32 7.99
C HIS A 355 3.50 -22.79 7.98
N GLN A 356 2.59 -22.08 8.65
CA GLN A 356 2.59 -20.63 8.81
C GLN A 356 3.09 -20.20 10.20
N ALA A 357 2.90 -21.07 11.22
CA ALA A 357 3.18 -20.75 12.61
C ALA A 357 4.67 -20.49 12.89
N PHE A 358 4.92 -19.52 13.76
CA PHE A 358 6.23 -19.21 14.32
C PHE A 358 6.07 -18.51 15.67
N SER A 359 7.10 -18.57 16.51
CA SER A 359 7.12 -17.89 17.81
C SER A 359 7.55 -16.44 17.65
N ALA A 360 6.82 -15.52 18.29
CA ALA A 360 7.26 -14.15 18.45
C ALA A 360 8.38 -14.08 19.51
N ALA A 361 9.42 -13.30 19.23
CA ALA A 361 10.46 -12.96 20.19
C ALA A 361 10.00 -11.87 21.17
N SER A 362 10.79 -11.61 22.21
CA SER A 362 10.56 -10.44 23.07
C SER A 362 10.80 -9.15 22.29
N ALA A 363 10.09 -8.07 22.61
CA ALA A 363 10.34 -6.77 21.98
C ALA A 363 11.78 -6.25 22.24
N GLY A 364 12.41 -6.64 23.35
CA GLY A 364 13.82 -6.32 23.62
C GLY A 364 14.81 -7.03 22.70
N ASP A 365 14.40 -8.12 22.04
CA ASP A 365 15.21 -8.86 21.06
C ASP A 365 15.04 -8.29 19.64
N VAL A 366 14.12 -7.35 19.44
CA VAL A 366 14.02 -6.58 18.19
C VAL A 366 15.21 -5.63 18.16
N LEU A 367 16.33 -6.15 17.67
CA LEU A 367 17.57 -5.38 17.57
C LEU A 367 17.33 -4.13 16.71
N PRO A 368 17.68 -2.93 17.19
CA PRO A 368 17.85 -1.78 16.34
C PRO A 368 18.95 -2.10 15.32
N ALA A 369 18.58 -2.48 14.10
CA ALA A 369 19.54 -2.71 13.03
C ALA A 369 20.33 -1.40 12.83
N GLY A 370 21.58 -1.37 13.31
CA GLY A 370 22.48 -0.23 13.11
C GLY A 370 22.84 0.61 14.34
N ILE A 371 22.42 0.29 15.57
CA ILE A 371 23.12 0.86 16.74
C ILE A 371 24.33 -0.01 17.03
N ASN A 372 25.47 0.40 16.47
CA ASN A 372 26.77 -0.06 16.93
C ASN A 372 26.82 0.20 18.45
N MET A 373 26.90 -0.88 19.25
CA MET A 373 26.93 -0.81 20.71
C MET A 373 28.10 0.05 21.23
N SER A 374 29.04 0.41 20.35
CA SER A 374 30.06 1.43 20.60
C SER A 374 29.51 2.84 20.87
N SER A 375 28.32 3.23 20.38
CA SER A 375 27.74 4.55 20.68
C SER A 375 27.19 4.64 22.11
N PHE A 376 26.60 3.54 22.62
CA PHE A 376 26.16 3.44 24.02
C PHE A 376 27.34 3.29 24.99
N LEU A 377 28.36 2.52 24.61
CA LEU A 377 29.61 2.43 25.37
C LEU A 377 30.40 3.75 25.36
N LYS A 378 30.35 4.55 24.30
CA LYS A 378 30.97 5.90 24.27
C LYS A 378 30.26 6.90 25.16
N PHE A 379 28.94 6.81 25.33
CA PHE A 379 28.21 7.62 26.31
C PHE A 379 28.56 7.23 27.75
N SER A 380 28.68 5.93 28.02
CA SER A 380 29.08 5.42 29.34
C SER A 380 30.56 5.73 29.65
N LEU A 381 31.46 5.61 28.67
CA LEU A 381 32.89 5.94 28.81
C LEU A 381 33.15 7.45 28.86
N SER A 382 32.31 8.28 28.24
CA SER A 382 32.38 9.74 28.40
C SER A 382 31.92 10.19 29.79
N LEU A 383 30.89 9.55 30.36
CA LEU A 383 30.48 9.78 31.74
C LEU A 383 31.54 9.30 32.75
N ILE A 384 32.20 8.16 32.48
CA ILE A 384 33.34 7.69 33.28
C ILE A 384 34.56 8.61 33.10
N SER A 385 34.83 9.13 31.90
CA SER A 385 35.93 10.07 31.66
C SER A 385 35.68 11.45 32.30
N ILE A 386 34.42 11.92 32.35
CA ILE A 386 34.04 13.14 33.06
C ILE A 386 34.15 12.93 34.57
N ALA A 387 33.77 11.75 35.09
CA ALA A 387 33.95 11.40 36.49
C ALA A 387 35.44 11.29 36.87
N LEU A 388 36.29 10.69 36.02
CA LEU A 388 37.74 10.59 36.24
C LEU A 388 38.47 11.93 36.06
N SER A 389 38.01 12.80 35.15
CA SER A 389 38.56 14.15 34.95
C SER A 389 38.17 15.11 36.09
N SER A 390 37.03 14.87 36.72
CA SER A 390 36.61 15.58 37.93
C SER A 390 37.39 15.09 39.15
N CYS A 391 37.76 13.81 39.19
CA CYS A 391 38.59 13.24 40.25
C CYS A 391 40.07 13.71 40.15
N SER A 392 40.62 13.79 38.93
CA SER A 392 42.00 14.28 38.71
C SER A 392 42.15 15.79 38.94
N ARG A 393 41.08 16.58 38.73
CA ARG A 393 41.05 18.01 39.05
C ARG A 393 40.93 18.29 40.56
N TRP A 394 40.35 17.36 41.34
CA TRP A 394 40.36 17.40 42.81
C TRP A 394 41.69 16.95 43.43
N GLN A 395 42.57 16.30 42.66
CA GLN A 395 43.86 15.81 43.13
C GLN A 395 45.04 16.76 42.82
N GLN A 396 44.78 17.91 42.17
CA GLN A 396 45.77 18.96 41.88
C GLN A 396 45.63 20.22 42.75
N GLU A 397 44.56 20.36 43.55
CA GLU A 397 44.36 21.51 44.45
C GLU A 397 44.79 21.28 45.90
N LEU A 398 45.37 20.12 46.23
CA LEU A 398 45.94 19.84 47.55
C LEU A 398 47.36 19.28 47.43
N GLY A 399 48.33 20.19 47.33
CA GLY A 399 49.76 19.92 47.57
C GLY A 399 50.10 19.89 49.08
N PRO A 400 51.26 19.35 49.46
CA PRO A 400 51.39 18.49 50.63
C PRO A 400 51.84 19.23 51.90
N ALA A 401 51.25 18.89 53.05
CA ALA A 401 51.81 19.19 54.35
C ALA A 401 51.78 17.94 55.26
N TYR A 402 52.96 17.36 55.41
CA TYR A 402 53.52 16.78 56.63
C TYR A 402 52.80 15.65 57.39
N LEU A 403 53.37 14.45 57.23
CA LEU A 403 53.73 13.45 58.25
C LEU A 403 53.25 13.69 59.69
N SER A 404 52.46 12.74 60.24
CA SER A 404 52.89 11.99 61.44
C SER A 404 51.96 10.80 61.73
N THR A 405 52.60 9.73 62.18
CA THR A 405 52.11 8.39 62.51
C THR A 405 51.10 8.33 63.68
N LYS A 406 50.07 7.46 63.59
CA LYS A 406 49.81 6.37 64.56
C LYS A 406 48.50 5.59 64.31
N ALA A 407 48.67 4.28 64.17
CA ALA A 407 47.94 3.19 64.84
C ALA A 407 46.41 2.99 64.67
N LEU A 408 46.10 1.91 63.93
CA LEU A 408 45.37 0.70 64.35
C LEU A 408 43.91 0.74 64.88
N ARG A 409 43.11 -0.11 64.20
CA ARG A 409 42.04 -1.03 64.68
C ARG A 409 40.59 -0.54 64.80
N GLY A 410 39.69 -1.44 64.34
CA GLY A 410 38.32 -1.63 64.81
C GLY A 410 37.26 -1.28 63.76
N SER A 411 36.78 -2.22 62.93
CA SER A 411 35.67 -3.17 63.20
C SER A 411 34.29 -2.52 63.38
N GLY A 412 33.31 -2.99 62.59
CA GLY A 412 31.93 -3.15 63.09
C GLY A 412 30.83 -2.36 62.39
N ARG A 413 30.12 -3.07 61.51
CA ARG A 413 28.65 -3.15 61.34
C ARG A 413 27.75 -2.06 61.95
N GLY A 414 26.74 -1.66 61.18
CA GLY A 414 25.35 -1.65 61.70
C GLY A 414 24.49 -0.42 61.44
N HIS A 415 23.49 -0.60 60.57
CA HIS A 415 22.08 -0.16 60.65
C HIS A 415 21.66 1.33 60.76
N ILE A 416 21.08 1.81 59.65
CA ILE A 416 19.75 2.42 59.42
C ILE A 416 18.90 2.86 60.65
N TRP A 417 18.54 4.16 60.75
CA TRP A 417 17.18 4.75 60.56
C TRP A 417 17.08 6.20 61.10
N ALA A 418 16.42 7.05 60.28
CA ALA A 418 15.43 8.07 60.65
C ALA A 418 15.79 9.50 61.16
N PHE A 419 15.34 10.45 60.32
CA PHE A 419 14.44 11.60 60.61
C PHE A 419 14.97 12.95 61.16
N TYR A 420 14.79 13.96 60.28
CA TYR A 420 14.21 15.31 60.49
C TYR A 420 14.95 16.39 61.29
N ARG A 421 15.36 17.48 60.61
CA ARG A 421 14.62 18.77 60.50
C ARG A 421 15.46 19.80 59.74
N GLY A 422 14.77 20.72 59.09
CA GLY A 422 15.30 21.56 58.04
C GLY A 422 16.10 22.78 58.48
N ARG A 423 16.73 23.40 57.49
CA ARG A 423 16.85 24.86 57.40
C ARG A 423 16.90 25.27 55.94
N GLN A 424 15.92 26.08 55.57
CA GLN A 424 15.84 26.79 54.30
C GLN A 424 17.09 27.67 54.12
N ARG A 425 17.71 27.61 52.94
CA ARG A 425 18.44 28.75 52.38
C ARG A 425 17.88 29.02 50.99
N ARG A 426 17.41 30.25 50.83
CA ARG A 426 16.88 30.85 49.61
C ARG A 426 17.94 30.77 48.52
N LEU A 427 17.64 30.13 47.40
CA LEU A 427 18.40 30.27 46.16
C LEU A 427 17.78 31.45 45.39
N GLY A 428 18.59 32.47 45.13
CA GLY A 428 18.23 33.57 44.24
C GLY A 428 18.04 33.09 42.80
N PRO A 429 17.39 33.89 41.94
CA PRO A 429 17.10 33.51 40.56
C PRO A 429 18.39 33.39 39.73
N PRO A 430 18.40 32.51 38.70
CA PRO A 430 19.56 32.30 37.85
C PRO A 430 19.85 33.52 36.96
N PRO A 431 21.11 33.74 36.56
CA PRO A 431 21.48 34.83 35.66
C PRO A 431 20.90 34.65 34.26
N PRO A 432 20.60 35.74 33.52
CA PRO A 432 20.04 35.66 32.18
C PRO A 432 21.03 35.09 31.17
N LEU A 433 20.50 34.24 30.28
CA LEU A 433 21.23 33.66 29.15
C LEU A 433 21.71 34.75 28.17
N PRO A 434 22.91 34.61 27.56
CA PRO A 434 23.40 35.55 26.56
C PRO A 434 22.52 35.55 25.31
N ALA A 435 22.23 36.76 24.83
CA ALA A 435 21.34 37.05 23.71
C ALA A 435 21.74 36.31 22.42
N ARG A 436 20.72 35.79 21.73
CA ARG A 436 20.78 35.26 20.37
C ARG A 436 21.47 36.25 19.43
N ARG A 437 22.62 35.90 18.87
CA ARG A 437 23.09 36.51 17.61
C ARG A 437 22.08 36.13 16.52
N ARG A 438 21.34 37.14 16.04
CA ARG A 438 20.56 37.05 14.81
C ARG A 438 21.53 36.80 13.66
N LEU A 439 21.50 35.61 13.07
CA LEU A 439 22.03 35.41 11.73
C LEU A 439 21.09 36.15 10.78
N GLY A 440 21.60 37.20 10.14
CA GLY A 440 20.88 37.90 9.08
C GLY A 440 20.62 36.99 7.88
N PRO A 441 19.65 37.33 7.02
CA PRO A 441 19.35 36.55 5.83
C PRO A 441 20.55 36.55 4.87
N PRO A 442 20.75 35.47 4.09
CA PRO A 442 21.85 35.39 3.13
C PRO A 442 21.69 36.44 2.02
N PRO A 443 22.79 36.90 1.39
CA PRO A 443 22.76 37.86 0.30
C PRO A 443 22.07 37.27 -0.96
N PRO A 444 21.43 38.11 -1.79
CA PRO A 444 20.73 37.64 -2.97
C PRO A 444 21.71 37.14 -4.05
N VAL A 445 21.37 35.99 -4.64
CA VAL A 445 22.04 35.45 -5.82
C VAL A 445 21.70 36.34 -7.03
N LEU A 446 22.74 36.84 -7.69
CA LEU A 446 22.66 37.58 -8.95
C LEU A 446 22.07 36.69 -10.06
N VAL A 447 20.93 37.12 -10.62
CA VAL A 447 20.37 36.62 -11.87
C VAL A 447 20.75 37.60 -12.99
N PRO A 448 21.32 37.15 -14.13
CA PRO A 448 21.48 38.03 -15.28
C PRO A 448 20.13 38.28 -15.96
N HIS A 449 19.86 39.56 -16.21
CA HIS A 449 18.69 40.08 -16.87
C HIS A 449 18.56 39.63 -18.34
N THR A 450 17.30 39.48 -18.73
CA THR A 450 16.71 39.33 -20.06
C THR A 450 16.87 40.57 -20.95
N PRO A 451 16.45 40.49 -22.22
CA PRO A 451 15.24 41.23 -22.61
C PRO A 451 14.28 40.34 -23.43
N ALA A 452 13.02 40.18 -23.04
CA ALA A 452 11.89 41.12 -23.09
C ALA A 452 11.16 41.12 -24.45
N SER A 453 9.93 40.57 -24.44
CA SER A 453 8.71 41.14 -25.06
C SER A 453 7.52 40.27 -24.63
N ALA A 454 6.78 40.69 -23.59
CA ALA A 454 5.43 41.27 -23.68
C ALA A 454 4.40 40.31 -24.32
N ALA A 455 3.59 39.57 -23.56
CA ALA A 455 2.44 39.95 -22.72
C ALA A 455 1.08 39.69 -23.40
N ALA A 456 0.15 39.24 -22.55
CA ALA A 456 -1.31 39.29 -22.64
C ALA A 456 -2.04 38.03 -23.15
N ALA A 457 -2.77 37.44 -22.21
CA ALA A 457 -3.83 36.46 -22.38
C ALA A 457 -5.17 37.14 -22.68
N SER A 458 -5.96 36.54 -23.57
CA SER A 458 -7.43 36.54 -23.51
C SER A 458 -8.02 35.60 -24.59
N HIS A 459 -8.87 34.66 -24.17
CA HIS A 459 -9.88 33.94 -24.98
C HIS A 459 -10.70 34.90 -25.90
N PRO A 460 -11.36 34.47 -27.01
CA PRO A 460 -12.31 33.33 -27.04
C PRO A 460 -12.58 32.57 -28.39
N ARG A 461 -13.29 31.43 -28.25
CA ARG A 461 -14.41 30.88 -29.07
C ARG A 461 -14.32 30.70 -30.61
N LEU A 462 -14.80 29.49 -31.04
CA LEU A 462 -15.73 29.16 -32.16
C LEU A 462 -15.32 29.64 -33.57
N ARG A 463 -15.38 28.87 -34.66
CA ARG A 463 -16.35 27.84 -35.08
C ARG A 463 -15.85 27.16 -36.37
N CYS A 464 -16.39 25.97 -36.60
CA CYS A 464 -16.55 25.16 -37.81
C CYS A 464 -16.28 25.81 -39.18
N ARG A 465 -15.72 25.01 -40.10
CA ARG A 465 -16.01 25.09 -41.53
C ARG A 465 -16.29 23.69 -42.07
N CYS A 466 -17.54 23.48 -42.51
CA CYS A 466 -17.90 22.42 -43.43
C CYS A 466 -17.55 22.87 -44.85
N GLU A 467 -17.02 21.97 -45.66
CA GLU A 467 -16.94 22.11 -47.11
C GLU A 467 -18.27 21.73 -47.77
N PRO A 468 -18.61 22.36 -48.91
CA PRO A 468 -19.26 21.63 -49.98
C PRO A 468 -18.54 21.80 -51.32
N ARG A 469 -18.65 20.74 -52.13
CA ARG A 469 -18.15 20.59 -53.50
C ARG A 469 -18.78 21.61 -54.47
N GLY A 470 -18.04 21.95 -55.53
CA GLY A 470 -18.66 22.24 -56.84
C GLY A 470 -18.07 23.38 -57.68
N CYS A 471 -17.17 23.01 -58.60
CA CYS A 471 -16.93 23.49 -59.97
C CYS A 471 -16.78 24.98 -60.38
N SER A 472 -15.73 25.15 -61.19
CA SER A 472 -15.60 25.94 -62.43
C SER A 472 -15.16 27.42 -62.39
N SER A 473 -13.95 27.60 -62.94
CA SER A 473 -13.47 28.66 -63.85
C SER A 473 -14.03 30.09 -63.80
N GLY A 474 -13.11 31.07 -63.71
CA GLY A 474 -13.18 32.27 -64.55
C GLY A 474 -13.39 33.62 -63.85
N ARG A 475 -12.27 34.27 -63.50
CA ARG A 475 -11.84 35.63 -63.93
C ARG A 475 -12.75 36.88 -63.70
N ILE A 476 -12.28 37.73 -62.76
CA ILE A 476 -12.10 39.22 -62.70
C ILE A 476 -13.34 40.17 -62.64
N GLU A 477 -13.13 41.24 -61.84
CA GLU A 477 -13.80 42.57 -61.73
C GLU A 477 -15.03 42.63 -60.80
N GLY A 478 -15.29 43.63 -59.96
CA GLY A 478 -14.69 44.91 -59.56
C GLY A 478 -15.70 45.57 -58.61
N ALA A 479 -15.29 45.95 -57.40
CA ALA A 479 -15.30 47.32 -56.86
C ALA A 479 -16.67 47.98 -56.48
N GLY A 480 -16.73 48.52 -55.25
CA GLY A 480 -17.59 49.65 -54.82
C GLY A 480 -18.74 49.27 -53.89
N ALA A 481 -18.64 49.47 -52.56
CA ALA A 481 -19.00 50.69 -51.80
C ALA A 481 -20.54 50.83 -51.61
N ALA A 482 -21.16 51.18 -50.47
CA ALA A 482 -20.74 51.89 -49.26
C ALA A 482 -21.75 51.70 -48.09
N SER A 483 -21.30 52.13 -46.89
CA SER A 483 -22.03 52.74 -45.76
C SER A 483 -23.11 51.92 -45.01
N ASP A 484 -22.84 51.53 -43.76
CA ASP A 484 -23.07 52.30 -42.52
C ASP A 484 -24.54 52.28 -42.04
N ARG A 485 -24.85 51.50 -41.00
CA ARG A 485 -25.32 52.01 -39.69
C ARG A 485 -25.82 50.90 -38.77
N ARG A 486 -25.72 51.24 -37.48
CA ARG A 486 -25.89 50.45 -36.25
C ARG A 486 -27.36 50.20 -35.85
N LEU A 487 -27.52 49.13 -35.03
CA LEU A 487 -28.45 48.95 -33.89
C LEU A 487 -29.96 48.85 -34.22
N ARG A 488 -30.78 47.88 -33.76
CA ARG A 488 -30.90 47.24 -32.43
C ARG A 488 -31.71 45.93 -32.52
N CYS A 489 -31.62 45.15 -31.44
CA CYS A 489 -32.11 43.80 -31.18
C CYS A 489 -33.62 43.52 -31.26
N ARG A 490 -33.98 42.24 -31.49
CA ARG A 490 -35.15 41.56 -30.88
C ARG A 490 -34.83 40.09 -30.51
N ARG A 491 -35.34 39.66 -29.35
CA ARG A 491 -35.32 38.28 -28.82
C ARG A 491 -36.30 37.41 -29.60
N LEU A 492 -35.96 36.14 -29.84
CA LEU A 492 -36.89 35.09 -30.30
C LEU A 492 -36.89 33.95 -29.27
N GLY A 493 -38.10 33.56 -28.85
CA GLY A 493 -38.36 32.50 -27.88
C GLY A 493 -38.24 31.09 -28.46
N PRO A 494 -38.49 30.04 -27.64
CA PRO A 494 -38.25 28.65 -28.02
C PRO A 494 -39.32 28.09 -28.98
N PRO A 495 -38.96 27.09 -29.82
CA PRO A 495 -39.89 26.45 -30.76
C PRO A 495 -40.83 25.43 -30.09
N PRO A 496 -41.95 25.06 -30.76
CA PRO A 496 -43.07 24.31 -30.16
C PRO A 496 -42.86 22.79 -30.14
N PRO A 497 -43.68 22.02 -29.40
CA PRO A 497 -43.58 20.56 -29.32
C PRO A 497 -44.27 19.88 -30.52
N LEU A 498 -43.74 18.73 -30.93
CA LEU A 498 -44.33 17.83 -31.95
C LEU A 498 -45.16 16.70 -31.30
N PRO A 499 -46.10 16.07 -32.03
CA PRO A 499 -47.38 15.62 -31.47
C PRO A 499 -47.39 14.17 -30.94
N LEU A 500 -48.24 13.96 -29.93
CA LEU A 500 -48.66 12.68 -29.39
C LEU A 500 -49.46 11.87 -30.43
N ARG A 501 -49.01 10.64 -30.73
CA ARG A 501 -49.88 9.57 -31.23
C ARG A 501 -50.11 8.55 -30.12
N ALA A 502 -51.38 8.21 -29.96
CA ALA A 502 -51.96 7.55 -28.81
C ALA A 502 -51.60 6.07 -28.70
N ALA A 503 -51.33 5.72 -27.44
CA ALA A 503 -51.38 4.43 -26.76
C ALA A 503 -52.12 3.27 -27.45
N ARG A 504 -51.48 2.10 -27.40
CA ARG A 504 -52.16 0.87 -27.04
C ARG A 504 -51.59 0.38 -25.71
N LEU A 505 -52.49 0.20 -24.75
CA LEU A 505 -52.24 -0.22 -23.37
C LEU A 505 -51.28 -1.42 -23.30
N LEU A 506 -50.22 -1.28 -22.51
CA LEU A 506 -49.80 -2.35 -21.61
C LEU A 506 -49.76 -1.74 -20.21
N VAL A 507 -50.80 -2.10 -19.45
CA VAL A 507 -50.86 -1.94 -18.01
C VAL A 507 -49.59 -2.53 -17.40
N THR A 508 -49.02 -1.77 -16.49
CA THR A 508 -47.95 -2.04 -15.53
C THR A 508 -47.83 -3.52 -15.13
N ALA A 509 -47.00 -4.28 -15.83
CA ALA A 509 -46.26 -5.36 -15.20
C ALA A 509 -45.04 -4.70 -14.56
N GLY A 510 -44.98 -4.67 -13.23
CA GLY A 510 -43.80 -4.16 -12.54
C GLY A 510 -42.57 -4.95 -13.00
N MET A 511 -41.59 -4.27 -13.60
CA MET A 511 -40.32 -4.89 -13.98
C MET A 511 -39.73 -5.57 -12.75
N ASP A 512 -39.47 -6.87 -12.85
CA ASP A 512 -38.88 -7.62 -11.75
C ASP A 512 -37.45 -7.10 -11.52
N ARG A 513 -37.15 -6.70 -10.29
CA ARG A 513 -35.85 -6.16 -9.88
C ARG A 513 -35.18 -7.04 -8.84
N SER A 514 -35.79 -8.17 -8.50
CA SER A 514 -35.21 -9.14 -7.56
C SER A 514 -33.84 -9.65 -8.04
N TRP A 515 -33.65 -9.71 -9.38
CA TRP A 515 -32.41 -10.11 -10.03
C TRP A 515 -31.20 -9.25 -9.68
N ILE A 516 -31.40 -7.98 -9.31
CA ILE A 516 -30.31 -7.04 -8.94
C ILE A 516 -29.46 -7.59 -7.79
N ASN A 517 -30.10 -8.34 -6.88
CA ASN A 517 -29.49 -8.97 -5.72
C ASN A 517 -29.28 -10.48 -5.89
N SER A 518 -29.60 -11.05 -7.05
CA SER A 518 -29.39 -12.47 -7.34
C SER A 518 -27.91 -12.80 -7.53
N ARG A 519 -27.57 -14.09 -7.45
CA ARG A 519 -26.22 -14.58 -7.70
C ARG A 519 -25.82 -14.25 -9.14
N LEU A 520 -24.62 -13.70 -9.34
CA LEU A 520 -24.09 -13.44 -10.69
C LEU A 520 -24.11 -14.74 -11.53
N PHE A 521 -24.39 -14.59 -12.82
CA PHE A 521 -24.59 -15.68 -13.79
C PHE A 521 -25.74 -16.65 -13.50
N SER A 522 -26.55 -16.42 -12.45
CA SER A 522 -27.81 -17.16 -12.29
C SER A 522 -28.82 -16.77 -13.36
N LYS A 523 -29.76 -17.67 -13.68
CA LYS A 523 -30.84 -17.38 -14.62
C LYS A 523 -31.58 -16.07 -14.31
N PRO A 524 -31.98 -15.79 -13.05
CA PRO A 524 -32.56 -14.49 -12.68
C PRO A 524 -31.65 -13.30 -13.02
N HIS A 525 -30.35 -13.40 -12.73
CA HIS A 525 -29.38 -12.35 -13.04
C HIS A 525 -29.29 -12.10 -14.55
N LEU A 526 -29.14 -13.16 -15.34
CA LEU A 526 -29.00 -13.04 -16.79
C LEU A 526 -30.27 -12.46 -17.43
N ASP A 527 -31.43 -12.98 -17.04
CA ASP A 527 -32.73 -12.52 -17.56
C ASP A 527 -32.96 -11.04 -17.20
N GLY A 528 -32.60 -10.63 -15.98
CA GLY A 528 -32.70 -9.25 -15.55
C GLY A 528 -31.74 -8.26 -16.23
N VAL A 529 -30.50 -8.68 -16.50
CA VAL A 529 -29.57 -7.87 -17.30
C VAL A 529 -30.11 -7.68 -18.72
N ASN A 530 -30.66 -8.74 -19.34
CA ASN A 530 -31.31 -8.64 -20.65
C ASN A 530 -32.50 -7.66 -20.63
N GLU A 531 -33.33 -7.72 -19.59
CA GLU A 531 -34.46 -6.80 -19.42
C GLU A 531 -34.00 -5.34 -19.31
N PHE A 532 -32.95 -5.08 -18.52
CA PHE A 532 -32.33 -3.76 -18.42
C PHE A 532 -31.77 -3.27 -19.76
N MET A 533 -31.03 -4.12 -20.47
CA MET A 533 -30.42 -3.74 -21.74
C MET A 533 -31.48 -3.47 -22.82
N LYS A 534 -32.57 -4.25 -22.84
CA LYS A 534 -33.73 -3.98 -23.70
C LYS A 534 -34.36 -2.62 -23.40
N PHE A 535 -34.54 -2.30 -22.12
CA PHE A 535 -35.06 -1.00 -21.68
C PHE A 535 -34.21 0.19 -22.16
N VAL A 536 -32.88 0.04 -22.13
CA VAL A 536 -31.92 1.03 -22.64
C VAL A 536 -32.00 1.16 -24.16
N LEU A 537 -32.05 0.05 -24.90
CA LEU A 537 -32.08 0.05 -26.37
C LEU A 537 -33.34 0.71 -26.93
N GLU A 538 -34.47 0.65 -26.22
CA GLU A 538 -35.70 1.35 -26.60
C GLU A 538 -35.63 2.88 -26.43
N ARG A 539 -34.63 3.41 -25.72
CA ARG A 539 -34.56 4.83 -25.29
C ARG A 539 -33.31 5.58 -25.76
N PHE A 540 -32.25 4.87 -26.13
CA PHE A 540 -30.98 5.47 -26.54
C PHE A 540 -30.57 4.97 -27.92
N ASP A 541 -30.14 5.89 -28.79
CA ASP A 541 -29.61 5.57 -30.13
C ASP A 541 -28.47 4.56 -30.05
N GLU A 542 -28.35 3.66 -31.03
CA GLU A 542 -27.39 2.52 -31.06
C GLU A 542 -25.96 2.91 -30.62
N ASN A 543 -25.42 4.01 -31.17
CA ASN A 543 -24.06 4.50 -30.91
C ASN A 543 -23.90 5.36 -29.64
N ALA A 544 -24.99 5.66 -28.92
CA ALA A 544 -24.91 6.52 -27.74
C ALA A 544 -24.17 5.84 -26.58
N GLU A 545 -23.24 6.58 -25.96
CA GLU A 545 -22.66 6.17 -24.67
C GLU A 545 -23.65 6.44 -23.54
N ILE A 546 -23.77 5.49 -22.61
CA ILE A 546 -24.66 5.56 -21.45
C ILE A 546 -23.88 5.44 -20.15
N LEU A 547 -24.44 5.96 -19.06
CA LEU A 547 -23.85 5.83 -17.73
C LEU A 547 -23.90 4.38 -17.27
N CYS A 548 -22.75 3.75 -17.03
CA CYS A 548 -22.72 2.34 -16.64
C CYS A 548 -23.21 2.17 -15.18
N PRO A 549 -24.32 1.44 -14.93
CA PRO A 549 -24.89 1.28 -13.59
C PRO A 549 -24.24 0.13 -12.80
N CYS A 550 -23.18 -0.50 -13.32
CA CYS A 550 -22.56 -1.63 -12.64
C CYS A 550 -21.96 -1.22 -11.28
N ARG A 551 -21.71 -2.21 -10.42
CA ARG A 551 -21.15 -1.99 -9.07
C ARG A 551 -19.78 -1.27 -9.08
N TRP A 552 -19.06 -1.35 -10.19
CA TRP A 552 -17.81 -0.62 -10.40
C TRP A 552 -18.05 0.83 -10.83
N CYS A 553 -18.89 1.06 -11.84
CA CYS A 553 -19.05 2.36 -12.49
C CYS A 553 -20.07 3.29 -11.83
N LEU A 554 -21.06 2.74 -11.11
CA LEU A 554 -22.03 3.45 -10.26
C LEU A 554 -22.73 4.65 -10.93
N ASN A 555 -23.08 4.54 -12.22
CA ASN A 555 -23.64 5.63 -13.03
C ASN A 555 -22.76 6.89 -13.08
N ARG A 556 -21.43 6.75 -13.03
CA ARG A 556 -20.49 7.89 -13.11
C ARG A 556 -19.65 7.92 -14.38
N ILE A 557 -19.62 6.80 -15.12
CA ILE A 557 -18.75 6.62 -16.27
C ILE A 557 -19.61 6.32 -17.49
N HIS A 558 -19.43 7.10 -18.55
CA HIS A 558 -20.03 6.85 -19.84
C HIS A 558 -19.29 5.71 -20.56
N ARG A 559 -20.05 4.76 -21.09
CA ARG A 559 -19.57 3.58 -21.80
C ARG A 559 -20.52 3.25 -22.94
N GLN A 560 -19.99 2.60 -23.96
CA GLN A 560 -20.82 1.98 -25.01
C GLN A 560 -21.69 0.87 -24.41
N LYS A 561 -22.88 0.66 -24.98
CA LYS A 561 -23.91 -0.25 -24.43
C LYS A 561 -23.40 -1.70 -24.28
N GLY A 562 -22.62 -2.19 -25.23
CA GLY A 562 -21.98 -3.52 -25.12
C GLY A 562 -21.11 -3.63 -23.87
N HIS A 563 -20.23 -2.66 -23.62
CA HIS A 563 -19.42 -2.64 -22.40
C HIS A 563 -20.25 -2.48 -21.13
N VAL A 564 -21.39 -1.77 -21.19
CA VAL A 564 -22.31 -1.71 -20.05
C VAL A 564 -22.91 -3.08 -19.78
N GLU A 565 -23.42 -3.76 -20.80
CA GLU A 565 -23.96 -5.12 -20.68
C GLU A 565 -22.94 -6.10 -20.09
N ASP A 566 -21.71 -6.10 -20.62
CA ASP A 566 -20.59 -6.91 -20.14
C ASP A 566 -20.32 -6.64 -18.65
N HIS A 567 -20.23 -5.37 -18.27
CA HIS A 567 -20.03 -4.97 -16.89
C HIS A 567 -21.19 -5.38 -15.97
N LEU A 568 -22.41 -5.47 -16.48
CA LEU A 568 -23.56 -5.92 -15.70
C LEU A 568 -23.54 -7.45 -15.52
N TYR A 569 -23.08 -8.21 -16.51
CA TYR A 569 -22.87 -9.64 -16.34
C TYR A 569 -21.74 -9.97 -15.35
N ILE A 570 -20.63 -9.23 -15.42
CA ILE A 570 -19.41 -9.52 -14.65
C ILE A 570 -19.47 -8.93 -13.24
N TYR A 571 -19.89 -7.68 -13.12
CA TYR A 571 -19.86 -6.94 -11.85
C TYR A 571 -21.23 -6.79 -11.20
N GLY A 572 -22.30 -7.15 -11.90
CA GLY A 572 -23.67 -6.89 -11.47
C GLY A 572 -24.03 -5.41 -11.52
N ILE A 573 -25.34 -5.13 -11.51
CA ILE A 573 -25.83 -3.77 -11.32
C ILE A 573 -25.65 -3.32 -9.87
N ALA A 574 -25.45 -2.03 -9.65
CA ALA A 574 -25.38 -1.43 -8.32
C ALA A 574 -26.68 -1.73 -7.57
N SER A 575 -26.61 -2.41 -6.42
CA SER A 575 -27.79 -2.85 -5.66
C SER A 575 -28.66 -1.69 -5.17
N THR A 576 -28.10 -0.49 -5.07
CA THR A 576 -28.79 0.75 -4.73
C THR A 576 -29.47 1.43 -5.92
N TYR A 577 -29.21 0.97 -7.14
CA TYR A 577 -29.77 1.54 -8.37
C TYR A 577 -30.98 0.71 -8.84
N THR A 578 -32.02 0.74 -8.01
CA THR A 578 -33.27 0.01 -8.25
C THR A 578 -34.26 0.76 -9.14
N ARG A 579 -34.00 2.04 -9.42
CA ARG A 579 -34.76 2.86 -10.38
C ARG A 579 -33.82 3.35 -11.47
N TRP A 580 -34.12 3.05 -12.72
CA TRP A 580 -33.29 3.36 -13.87
C TRP A 580 -33.47 4.80 -14.36
N ILE A 581 -33.45 5.76 -13.42
CA ILE A 581 -33.69 7.19 -13.66
C ILE A 581 -32.68 7.80 -14.64
N TYR A 582 -31.41 7.37 -14.62
CA TYR A 582 -30.40 7.80 -15.60
C TYR A 582 -30.57 7.17 -16.97
N HIS A 583 -31.46 6.18 -17.09
CA HIS A 583 -31.78 5.48 -18.34
C HIS A 583 -33.22 5.76 -18.81
N GLY A 584 -33.90 6.75 -18.24
CA GLY A 584 -35.21 7.21 -18.71
C GLY A 584 -36.40 6.50 -18.08
N GLU A 585 -36.24 5.89 -16.90
CA GLU A 585 -37.38 5.47 -16.08
C GLU A 585 -38.05 6.72 -15.50
N GLN A 586 -39.30 6.99 -15.91
CA GLN A 586 -40.04 8.16 -15.43
C GLN A 586 -40.32 8.00 -13.93
N SER A 587 -40.17 9.09 -13.19
CA SER A 587 -40.66 9.14 -11.82
C SER A 587 -42.18 9.27 -11.85
N ASP A 588 -42.91 8.32 -11.27
CA ASP A 588 -44.30 8.54 -10.90
C ASP A 588 -44.34 9.76 -9.97
N ALA A 589 -44.73 10.91 -10.51
CA ALA A 589 -44.82 12.15 -9.77
C ALA A 589 -46.25 12.68 -9.84
N GLY A 590 -47.05 12.21 -8.89
CA GLY A 590 -48.06 13.00 -8.21
C GLY A 590 -48.04 12.48 -6.78
N ILE A 591 -47.55 13.22 -5.78
CA ILE A 591 -48.12 14.45 -5.25
C ILE A 591 -46.97 15.30 -4.68
N ASN A 592 -47.08 16.61 -4.87
CA ASN A 592 -46.29 17.61 -4.17
C ASN A 592 -47.27 18.40 -3.29
N GLU A 593 -47.33 18.11 -2.00
CA GLU A 593 -47.84 19.05 -0.99
C GLU A 593 -46.97 18.94 0.27
N ASN A 594 -46.73 20.11 0.86
CA ASN A 594 -45.89 20.35 2.02
C ASN A 594 -46.54 19.86 3.34
N GLU A 595 -45.75 20.02 4.41
CA GLU A 595 -46.15 20.14 5.82
C GLU A 595 -46.29 18.86 6.66
N ASP A 596 -45.40 18.81 7.65
CA ASP A 596 -45.63 18.47 9.06
C ASP A 596 -46.02 17.04 9.51
N HIS A 597 -45.25 16.63 10.53
CA HIS A 597 -45.70 15.89 11.71
C HIS A 597 -46.23 14.45 11.55
N LEU A 598 -45.43 13.46 11.97
CA LEU A 598 -45.47 12.82 13.30
C LEU A 598 -44.92 11.38 13.26
N ASP A 599 -44.32 11.02 14.38
CA ASP A 599 -43.85 9.70 14.77
C ASP A 599 -44.94 8.62 14.62
N GLU A 600 -44.56 7.40 14.22
CA GLU A 600 -44.98 6.22 14.98
C GLU A 600 -44.06 5.02 14.75
N HIS A 601 -43.59 4.48 15.87
CA HIS A 601 -43.01 3.16 16.00
C HIS A 601 -44.02 2.08 15.58
N THR A 602 -43.58 1.06 14.85
CA THR A 602 -44.08 -0.30 15.06
C THR A 602 -42.95 -1.30 14.88
N SER A 603 -42.54 -1.92 15.99
CA SER A 603 -41.85 -3.19 16.00
C SER A 603 -42.85 -4.29 15.64
N PHE A 604 -42.44 -5.30 14.86
CA PHE A 604 -42.92 -6.66 15.11
C PHE A 604 -41.84 -7.68 14.74
N SER A 605 -41.41 -8.38 15.77
CA SER A 605 -40.65 -9.63 15.78
C SER A 605 -41.52 -10.82 15.37
N GLU A 606 -40.90 -11.87 14.84
CA GLU A 606 -41.16 -13.32 15.05
C GLU A 606 -40.42 -14.03 13.90
N ASP A 607 -39.29 -14.71 14.11
CA ASP A 607 -39.05 -15.97 14.82
C ASP A 607 -39.77 -17.17 14.18
N VAL A 608 -39.02 -17.96 13.40
CA VAL A 608 -39.35 -19.35 13.04
C VAL A 608 -38.04 -20.12 13.00
N GLY A 609 -37.86 -21.05 13.95
CA GLY A 609 -36.74 -22.00 13.99
C GLY A 609 -37.04 -23.33 13.29
N ILE A 610 -36.07 -24.26 13.43
CA ILE A 610 -36.10 -25.72 13.14
C ILE A 610 -35.72 -26.05 11.66
N ASN A 611 -34.71 -26.86 11.29
CA ASN A 611 -33.90 -27.88 11.97
C ASN A 611 -32.56 -28.16 11.24
N GLU A 612 -31.62 -28.80 11.96
CA GLU A 612 -30.40 -29.47 11.49
C GLU A 612 -30.74 -30.72 10.66
N ASP A 613 -30.03 -30.94 9.54
CA ASP A 613 -29.26 -32.17 9.19
C ASP A 613 -28.94 -32.26 7.68
N GLU A 614 -27.66 -32.55 7.39
CA GLU A 614 -27.05 -33.14 6.17
C GLU A 614 -27.27 -32.40 4.82
N GLU A 615 -26.25 -32.03 4.02
CA GLU A 615 -25.23 -32.87 3.40
C GLU A 615 -24.15 -31.97 2.75
N GLU A 616 -22.88 -32.40 2.75
CA GLU A 616 -21.76 -31.73 2.08
C GLU A 616 -21.99 -31.56 0.58
N ASN A 617 -21.82 -30.34 0.05
CA ASN A 617 -21.45 -30.15 -1.35
C ASN A 617 -20.41 -29.01 -1.49
N PRO A 618 -19.36 -29.20 -2.31
CA PRO A 618 -18.17 -28.35 -2.32
C PRO A 618 -18.47 -26.97 -2.95
N PRO A 619 -17.70 -25.91 -2.63
CA PRO A 619 -17.90 -24.62 -3.28
C PRO A 619 -17.47 -24.70 -4.74
N ASP A 620 -18.46 -24.63 -5.63
CA ASP A 620 -18.33 -24.47 -7.07
C ASP A 620 -17.34 -23.36 -7.43
N ARG A 621 -16.16 -23.78 -7.88
CA ARG A 621 -15.16 -23.01 -8.60
C ARG A 621 -15.59 -22.78 -10.05
N ILE A 622 -16.66 -22.03 -10.33
CA ILE A 622 -16.84 -21.41 -11.65
C ILE A 622 -17.59 -20.09 -11.41
N PRO A 623 -16.85 -18.95 -11.39
CA PRO A 623 -16.77 -18.11 -12.59
C PRO A 623 -15.39 -17.44 -12.79
N ASP A 624 -14.28 -18.19 -12.65
CA ASP A 624 -12.91 -17.68 -12.88
C ASP A 624 -12.43 -17.86 -14.34
N MET A 625 -13.27 -18.41 -15.25
CA MET A 625 -12.87 -18.78 -16.61
C MET A 625 -13.34 -17.83 -17.72
N VAL A 626 -14.22 -16.87 -17.44
CA VAL A 626 -14.91 -16.11 -18.52
C VAL A 626 -14.44 -14.66 -18.68
N ASP A 627 -13.50 -14.20 -17.85
CA ASP A 627 -12.82 -12.91 -18.04
C ASP A 627 -11.75 -12.96 -19.16
N GLU A 628 -11.37 -14.15 -19.63
CA GLU A 628 -10.33 -14.34 -20.66
C GLU A 628 -10.84 -14.22 -22.12
N LEU A 629 -12.14 -14.01 -22.37
CA LEU A 629 -12.70 -13.88 -23.72
C LEU A 629 -12.87 -12.43 -24.23
N TYR A 630 -12.54 -11.42 -23.41
CA TYR A 630 -12.98 -10.03 -23.63
C TYR A 630 -11.97 -9.04 -24.23
N ILE A 631 -10.93 -9.51 -24.92
CA ILE A 631 -10.07 -8.59 -25.68
C ILE A 631 -10.01 -9.03 -27.14
N ALA A 632 -11.11 -8.81 -27.86
CA ALA A 632 -11.11 -8.58 -29.29
C ALA A 632 -12.04 -7.40 -29.58
N GLU A 633 -11.52 -6.34 -30.20
CA GLU A 633 -12.31 -5.19 -30.64
C GLU A 633 -13.34 -5.64 -31.69
N GLY A 634 -14.61 -5.33 -31.46
CA GLY A 634 -15.63 -5.26 -32.50
C GLY A 634 -15.78 -3.82 -32.97
N GLN A 635 -15.11 -3.47 -34.08
CA GLN A 635 -15.42 -2.27 -34.87
C GLN A 635 -16.65 -2.56 -35.74
N ASP A 636 -17.83 -2.56 -35.12
CA ASP A 636 -19.14 -2.31 -35.72
C ASP A 636 -20.15 -2.54 -34.61
N GLY A 637 -21.22 -1.74 -34.54
CA GLY A 637 -22.20 -1.69 -33.43
C GLY A 637 -23.01 -2.98 -33.15
N GLY A 638 -22.50 -4.16 -33.46
CA GLY A 638 -23.10 -5.46 -33.15
C GLY A 638 -22.81 -5.98 -31.75
N LYS A 639 -23.55 -7.04 -31.36
CA LYS A 639 -23.43 -7.74 -30.06
C LYS A 639 -21.98 -8.17 -29.76
N SER A 640 -21.57 -7.98 -28.51
CA SER A 640 -20.28 -8.42 -27.96
C SER A 640 -20.06 -9.94 -28.13
N MET A 641 -18.81 -10.39 -28.35
CA MET A 641 -18.45 -11.80 -28.54
C MET A 641 -18.92 -12.68 -27.38
N PHE A 642 -18.92 -12.15 -26.16
CA PHE A 642 -19.40 -12.86 -24.99
C PHE A 642 -20.92 -12.95 -24.92
N ALA A 643 -21.64 -11.93 -25.40
CA ALA A 643 -23.10 -12.01 -25.53
C ALA A 643 -23.50 -13.06 -26.59
N ALA A 644 -22.70 -13.21 -27.66
CA ALA A 644 -22.88 -14.27 -28.66
C ALA A 644 -22.60 -15.67 -28.08
N ILE A 645 -21.52 -15.84 -27.30
CA ILE A 645 -21.19 -17.09 -26.60
C ILE A 645 -22.26 -17.45 -25.56
N LEU A 646 -22.78 -16.47 -24.82
CA LEU A 646 -23.89 -16.69 -23.89
C LEU A 646 -25.20 -17.05 -24.58
N ASP A 647 -25.45 -16.57 -25.80
CA ASP A 647 -26.63 -16.94 -26.59
C ASP A 647 -26.50 -18.36 -27.18
N GLU A 648 -25.28 -18.82 -27.50
CA GLU A 648 -24.98 -20.22 -27.86
C GLU A 648 -25.14 -21.17 -26.67
N MET A 649 -24.79 -20.74 -25.45
CA MET A 649 -24.96 -21.54 -24.23
C MET A 649 -26.41 -21.64 -23.73
N LYS A 650 -27.36 -20.91 -24.35
CA LYS A 650 -28.79 -20.91 -24.01
C LYS A 650 -29.65 -21.78 -24.95
N GLN A 651 -29.09 -22.31 -26.04
CA GLN A 651 -29.71 -23.36 -26.88
C GLN A 651 -29.42 -24.74 -26.29
#